data_AF-A0A7C8FWD1-F1
#
_entry.id   AF-A0A7C8FWD1-F1
#
_cell.length_a   1.000
_cell.length_b   1.000
_cell.length_c   1.000
_cell.angle_alpha   90.00
_cell.angle_beta   90.00
_cell.angle_gamma   90.00
#
_symmetry.space_group_name_H-M   'P 1'
#
loop_
_entity.id
_entity.type
_entity.pdbx_description
1 polymer ?
#
loop_
_entity_poly.entity_id
_entity_poly.type
_entity_poly.pdbx_seq_one_letter_code
_entity_poly.pdbx_strand_id
1 'polypeptide(L)'
;MATSPVRRRQTAAKIAGAIGVPVALAVIGGMTITPANAEPAHGTAATAQALIAQVQAAGDSAGSSALMGAATDSFGRTVAFVNDSDSDAGALRSSIDGRNAAGADIQLVSLSGELHSAAASTLVGGAGTGITLADGSGYVCSVGFPAWSKAGKPAFISAGHCYASDHNAEVWQTKPSSDTASGTGQGYYDPVEKIGTVGFTQFGGPGDTKGADGDTSSIDISAVDVTNTALTPRPLVTDWTTAAGEDLSASATPVKSVGAIDPSQPVKRSGRTTGMTAGDVTKTADGAYITDGWMLVDDHFVRGFGITAKADHGDSGGPIVQGDRAVGVVSAIGTLWDGTPLTWGASLVDSLPSTGGYTVAQFVDVPQVSTVKTGDTIGTGSTISGTGQPGDDISATFTGVPDVVKATVAADGTWSVAAPNTPGEYGIAVHATRGFDSSDTLSITVKVATGAPAITSPSGVVTDTVREISGTGVPGATVSVTGDVTATATVADDGSWSVSADLGYGNHQVKATQVYAGQTSAETTASFRVAPEAPVITTPADGSVYSDGSAPTAVNGTGLPGAAVTVEMDGRSTSTTVADDGSWSVPVTVSLAGGQHVISATQSVNGSASAAVQTTITVNAPAAPSAPGDQQGPAESGDTPTGEPVPVDAQTVSGTLAQTGAGRGVIWAAGAGITALIAGAALSIRGALKARRLDS
;
A
#
# COMPACT_ATOMS: atom_id res chain seq x y z
N MET A 1 37.07 -3.04 -56.10
CA MET A 1 38.43 -2.73 -55.62
C MET A 1 38.52 -3.34 -54.22
N ALA A 2 39.35 -4.34 -53.91
CA ALA A 2 40.82 -4.48 -54.09
C ALA A 2 41.61 -3.61 -53.08
N THR A 3 42.62 -4.09 -52.34
CA THR A 3 43.18 -5.45 -52.19
C THR A 3 43.99 -5.57 -50.89
N SER A 4 44.33 -6.79 -50.47
CA SER A 4 45.21 -7.12 -49.31
C SER A 4 46.67 -7.43 -49.78
N PRO A 5 47.62 -8.01 -48.99
CA PRO A 5 48.40 -7.46 -47.85
C PRO A 5 49.95 -7.62 -48.05
N VAL A 6 50.73 -7.93 -46.97
CA VAL A 6 52.15 -8.40 -46.91
C VAL A 6 53.20 -7.25 -46.97
N ARG A 7 54.37 -7.20 -46.26
CA ARG A 7 55.43 -8.15 -45.80
C ARG A 7 56.15 -7.55 -44.55
N ARG A 8 56.67 -8.19 -43.46
CA ARG A 8 57.01 -9.58 -43.02
C ARG A 8 58.49 -10.04 -43.25
N ARG A 9 59.43 -9.93 -42.27
CA ARG A 9 60.66 -10.80 -42.10
C ARG A 9 61.56 -10.54 -40.84
N GLN A 10 61.84 -11.62 -40.08
CA GLN A 10 63.16 -12.14 -39.56
C GLN A 10 64.01 -11.32 -38.55
N THR A 11 64.93 -11.90 -37.73
CA THR A 11 65.61 -13.23 -37.77
C THR A 11 65.84 -13.82 -36.35
N ALA A 12 66.26 -15.08 -36.23
CA ALA A 12 66.61 -15.75 -34.96
C ALA A 12 67.99 -16.45 -35.01
N ALA A 13 68.61 -16.68 -33.84
CA ALA A 13 69.83 -17.50 -33.65
C ALA A 13 69.84 -18.19 -32.26
N LYS A 14 70.70 -19.18 -32.05
CA LYS A 14 70.85 -20.04 -30.84
C LYS A 14 72.35 -20.27 -30.52
N ILE A 15 72.62 -21.08 -29.47
CA ILE A 15 73.85 -21.86 -29.15
C ILE A 15 74.81 -21.16 -28.15
N ALA A 16 75.52 -21.82 -27.21
CA ALA A 16 75.19 -22.90 -26.24
C ALA A 16 76.42 -23.24 -25.32
N GLY A 17 76.17 -23.59 -24.04
CA GLY A 17 77.08 -24.38 -23.18
C GLY A 17 78.31 -23.69 -22.56
N ALA A 18 79.09 -24.31 -21.64
CA ALA A 18 78.85 -25.47 -20.73
C ALA A 18 80.01 -25.66 -19.70
N ILE A 19 79.83 -26.58 -18.72
CA ILE A 19 80.85 -27.26 -17.85
C ILE A 19 81.37 -26.52 -16.58
N GLY A 20 81.35 -27.21 -15.42
CA GLY A 20 82.06 -26.87 -14.16
C GLY A 20 81.53 -27.65 -12.92
N VAL A 21 82.36 -28.45 -12.22
CA VAL A 21 81.98 -29.50 -11.22
C VAL A 21 83.21 -29.83 -10.31
N PRO A 22 83.16 -30.55 -9.16
CA PRO A 22 82.36 -30.50 -7.90
C PRO A 22 83.26 -30.22 -6.64
N VAL A 23 82.76 -30.46 -5.41
CA VAL A 23 83.42 -31.22 -4.29
C VAL A 23 82.33 -31.67 -3.29
N ALA A 24 82.54 -32.76 -2.51
CA ALA A 24 81.57 -33.32 -1.54
C ALA A 24 82.24 -33.97 -0.31
N LEU A 25 81.52 -34.09 0.82
CA LEU A 25 81.84 -34.92 2.03
C LEU A 25 80.63 -34.89 3.02
N ALA A 26 80.45 -35.76 4.03
CA ALA A 26 80.33 -37.24 4.10
C ALA A 26 79.72 -37.64 5.50
N VAL A 27 79.65 -38.95 5.84
CA VAL A 27 79.34 -39.55 7.18
C VAL A 27 77.83 -39.49 7.58
N ILE A 28 77.02 -40.57 7.72
CA ILE A 28 77.10 -41.93 8.37
C ILE A 28 77.02 -41.85 9.91
N GLY A 29 76.13 -42.51 10.68
CA GLY A 29 74.99 -43.40 10.43
C GLY A 29 74.65 -44.19 11.73
N GLY A 30 73.40 -44.58 12.03
CA GLY A 30 73.08 -45.25 13.32
C GLY A 30 71.66 -45.79 13.53
N MET A 31 71.57 -47.11 13.62
CA MET A 31 70.43 -48.03 13.89
C MET A 31 69.22 -47.59 14.76
N THR A 32 68.03 -47.69 14.15
CA THR A 32 66.78 -48.34 14.64
C THR A 32 66.36 -48.30 16.13
N ILE A 33 65.19 -47.69 16.39
CA ILE A 33 64.12 -48.30 17.21
C ILE A 33 62.78 -48.02 16.52
N THR A 34 61.90 -49.02 16.40
CA THR A 34 60.49 -48.83 16.01
C THR A 34 59.55 -49.49 17.02
N PRO A 35 58.69 -48.72 17.69
CA PRO A 35 57.35 -49.13 18.06
C PRO A 35 56.35 -48.58 17.04
N ALA A 36 55.31 -49.35 16.72
CA ALA A 36 54.23 -48.84 15.89
C ALA A 36 53.34 -47.89 16.72
N ASN A 37 53.24 -46.65 16.25
CA ASN A 37 51.99 -45.90 16.17
C ASN A 37 52.25 -44.73 15.22
N ALA A 38 52.11 -44.99 13.93
CA ALA A 38 51.89 -43.90 12.98
C ALA A 38 50.47 -43.42 13.19
N GLU A 39 50.31 -42.26 13.84
CA GLU A 39 49.16 -41.41 13.54
C GLU A 39 49.10 -41.23 12.01
N PRO A 40 47.91 -41.21 11.38
CA PRO A 40 47.82 -40.71 10.02
C PRO A 40 48.38 -39.30 10.06
N ALA A 41 49.48 -39.04 9.34
CA ALA A 41 50.14 -37.75 9.39
C ALA A 41 49.15 -36.66 8.95
N HIS A 42 48.61 -35.92 9.91
CA HIS A 42 47.58 -34.91 9.66
C HIS A 42 48.14 -33.90 8.66
N GLY A 43 47.61 -33.94 7.44
CA GLY A 43 48.13 -33.18 6.32
C GLY A 43 48.12 -31.69 6.62
N THR A 44 49.12 -30.99 6.10
CA THR A 44 49.09 -29.52 6.05
C THR A 44 47.76 -29.06 5.45
N ALA A 45 47.02 -28.21 6.16
CA ALA A 45 45.65 -27.81 5.80
C ALA A 45 45.54 -27.47 4.30
N ALA A 46 44.62 -28.15 3.62
CA ALA A 46 44.54 -28.11 2.16
C ALA A 46 44.06 -26.74 1.68
N THR A 47 44.92 -25.97 1.02
CA THR A 47 44.53 -24.71 0.38
C THR A 47 43.79 -24.98 -0.93
N ALA A 48 42.94 -24.03 -1.35
CA ALA A 48 42.20 -24.15 -2.61
C ALA A 48 43.14 -24.38 -3.81
N GLN A 49 44.25 -23.64 -3.88
CA GLN A 49 45.27 -23.81 -4.93
C GLN A 49 45.98 -25.17 -4.86
N ALA A 50 46.21 -25.74 -3.67
CA ALA A 50 46.76 -27.09 -3.54
C ALA A 50 45.77 -28.14 -4.04
N LEU A 51 44.47 -28.00 -3.72
CA LEU A 51 43.42 -28.88 -4.23
C LEU A 51 43.26 -28.75 -5.76
N ILE A 52 43.23 -27.53 -6.30
CA ILE A 52 43.20 -27.26 -7.75
C ILE A 52 44.41 -27.88 -8.46
N ALA A 53 45.63 -27.71 -7.91
CA ALA A 53 46.83 -28.32 -8.47
C ALA A 53 46.77 -29.86 -8.46
N GLN A 54 46.24 -30.47 -7.39
CA GLN A 54 46.01 -31.92 -7.34
C GLN A 54 44.92 -32.40 -8.31
N VAL A 55 43.89 -31.58 -8.54
CA VAL A 55 42.82 -31.82 -9.52
C VAL A 55 43.41 -31.82 -10.94
N GLN A 56 44.13 -30.76 -11.30
CA GLN A 56 44.77 -30.61 -12.62
C GLN A 56 45.87 -31.66 -12.88
N ALA A 57 46.66 -32.02 -11.86
CA ALA A 57 47.82 -32.91 -12.02
C ALA A 57 47.48 -34.37 -12.39
N ALA A 58 46.23 -34.83 -12.24
CA ALA A 58 45.83 -36.17 -12.68
C ALA A 58 45.23 -36.22 -14.11
N GLY A 59 45.19 -35.09 -14.82
CA GLY A 59 44.79 -35.01 -16.22
C GLY A 59 43.35 -34.54 -16.49
N ASP A 60 42.53 -34.35 -15.45
CA ASP A 60 41.18 -33.79 -15.59
C ASP A 60 41.23 -32.27 -15.73
N SER A 61 40.66 -31.75 -16.83
CA SER A 61 40.42 -30.31 -17.03
C SER A 61 39.13 -29.85 -16.32
N ALA A 62 38.99 -30.16 -15.04
CA ALA A 62 37.85 -29.72 -14.24
C ALA A 62 37.94 -28.20 -13.96
N GLY A 63 36.81 -27.50 -14.08
CA GLY A 63 36.75 -26.04 -14.01
C GLY A 63 37.22 -25.50 -12.65
N SER A 64 38.28 -24.69 -12.67
CA SER A 64 38.87 -24.10 -11.46
C SER A 64 38.15 -22.84 -10.98
N SER A 65 37.09 -22.39 -11.67
CA SER A 65 36.23 -21.28 -11.24
C SER A 65 35.25 -21.71 -10.15
N ALA A 66 34.66 -22.91 -10.28
CA ALA A 66 33.60 -23.37 -9.39
C ALA A 66 34.07 -23.72 -7.96
N LEU A 67 35.38 -23.85 -7.71
CA LEU A 67 35.93 -24.12 -6.38
C LEU A 67 36.17 -22.82 -5.61
N MET A 68 35.26 -22.48 -4.70
CA MET A 68 35.34 -21.28 -3.85
C MET A 68 36.36 -21.41 -2.71
N GLY A 69 36.69 -22.63 -2.30
CA GLY A 69 37.63 -22.85 -1.20
C GLY A 69 37.93 -24.32 -0.92
N ALA A 70 38.93 -24.55 -0.07
CA ALA A 70 39.23 -25.85 0.52
C ALA A 70 39.61 -25.69 2.00
N ALA A 71 39.34 -26.72 2.79
CA ALA A 71 39.65 -26.79 4.21
C ALA A 71 39.89 -28.25 4.66
N THR A 72 40.01 -28.46 5.97
CA THR A 72 40.14 -29.78 6.59
C THR A 72 39.15 -29.90 7.75
N ASP A 73 38.41 -31.01 7.84
CA ASP A 73 37.40 -31.21 8.88
C ASP A 73 38.00 -31.75 10.21
N SER A 74 37.15 -31.90 11.23
CA SER A 74 37.54 -32.43 12.55
C SER A 74 38.05 -33.87 12.56
N PHE A 75 37.95 -34.58 11.43
CA PHE A 75 38.46 -35.94 11.24
C PHE A 75 39.73 -35.97 10.37
N GLY A 76 40.23 -34.81 9.93
CA GLY A 76 41.40 -34.70 9.06
C GLY A 76 41.08 -34.89 7.57
N ARG A 77 39.81 -34.95 7.17
CA ARG A 77 39.38 -35.15 5.77
C ARG A 77 39.40 -33.82 5.01
N THR A 78 39.63 -33.87 3.70
CA THR A 78 39.63 -32.65 2.88
C THR A 78 38.19 -32.19 2.64
N VAL A 79 37.92 -30.89 2.79
CA VAL A 79 36.62 -30.29 2.48
C VAL A 79 36.78 -29.38 1.27
N ALA A 80 35.89 -29.49 0.29
CA ALA A 80 35.86 -28.69 -0.92
C ALA A 80 34.54 -27.89 -1.00
N PHE A 81 34.64 -26.56 -1.11
CA PHE A 81 33.50 -25.66 -1.22
C PHE A 81 33.23 -25.34 -2.69
N VAL A 82 32.05 -25.70 -3.19
CA VAL A 82 31.70 -25.61 -4.62
C VAL A 82 30.53 -24.65 -4.80
N ASN A 83 30.67 -23.68 -5.70
CA ASN A 83 29.58 -22.81 -6.11
C ASN A 83 28.67 -23.52 -7.13
N ASP A 84 27.43 -23.80 -6.73
CA ASP A 84 26.44 -24.51 -7.56
C ASP A 84 25.74 -23.63 -8.60
N SER A 85 26.02 -22.31 -8.61
CA SER A 85 25.62 -21.40 -9.69
C SER A 85 26.65 -21.30 -10.82
N ASP A 86 27.86 -21.86 -10.66
CA ASP A 86 28.90 -21.89 -11.70
C ASP A 86 28.60 -23.02 -12.72
N SER A 87 28.77 -22.74 -14.02
CA SER A 87 28.52 -23.70 -15.10
C SER A 87 29.35 -24.98 -15.00
N ASP A 88 30.53 -24.89 -14.39
CA ASP A 88 31.52 -25.95 -14.35
C ASP A 88 31.40 -26.81 -13.07
N ALA A 89 30.49 -26.45 -12.15
CA ALA A 89 30.27 -27.13 -10.87
C ALA A 89 29.96 -28.64 -11.03
N GLY A 90 29.27 -29.02 -12.11
CA GLY A 90 29.00 -30.43 -12.45
C GLY A 90 30.25 -31.20 -12.89
N ALA A 91 31.17 -30.55 -13.61
CA ALA A 91 32.44 -31.13 -14.02
C ALA A 91 33.40 -31.27 -12.83
N LEU A 92 33.45 -30.25 -11.95
CA LEU A 92 34.24 -30.29 -10.71
C LEU A 92 33.80 -31.43 -9.78
N ARG A 93 32.48 -31.59 -9.55
CA ARG A 93 31.94 -32.76 -8.82
C ARG A 93 32.36 -34.08 -9.43
N SER A 94 32.19 -34.24 -10.75
CA SER A 94 32.50 -35.49 -11.45
C SER A 94 33.96 -35.95 -11.26
N SER A 95 34.92 -35.02 -11.24
CA SER A 95 36.34 -35.33 -10.96
C SER A 95 36.58 -35.65 -9.48
N ILE A 96 35.91 -34.96 -8.55
CA ILE A 96 36.00 -35.23 -7.11
C ILE A 96 35.40 -36.60 -6.76
N ASP A 97 34.24 -36.95 -7.33
CA ASP A 97 33.61 -38.26 -7.15
C ASP A 97 34.48 -39.39 -7.72
N GLY A 98 35.09 -39.18 -8.90
CA GLY A 98 36.06 -40.10 -9.48
C GLY A 98 37.30 -40.32 -8.60
N ARG A 99 37.73 -39.31 -7.84
CA ARG A 99 38.85 -39.40 -6.88
C ARG A 99 38.46 -40.10 -5.59
N ASN A 100 37.26 -39.84 -5.08
CA ASN A 100 36.72 -40.57 -3.93
C ASN A 100 36.57 -42.07 -4.26
N ALA A 101 36.11 -42.40 -5.48
CA ALA A 101 36.10 -43.78 -5.98
C ALA A 101 37.51 -44.40 -6.16
N ALA A 102 38.55 -43.56 -6.33
CA ALA A 102 39.96 -43.97 -6.39
C ALA A 102 40.66 -44.00 -5.00
N GLY A 103 39.94 -43.75 -3.90
CA GLY A 103 40.46 -43.82 -2.53
C GLY A 103 40.89 -42.49 -1.90
N ALA A 104 40.52 -41.35 -2.48
CA ALA A 104 40.54 -40.07 -1.77
C ALA A 104 39.37 -39.97 -0.75
N ASP A 105 39.46 -39.02 0.18
CA ASP A 105 38.36 -38.65 1.08
C ASP A 105 38.18 -37.12 1.05
N ILE A 106 37.43 -36.67 0.05
CA ILE A 106 37.08 -35.27 -0.21
C ILE A 106 35.58 -35.10 0.02
N GLN A 107 35.23 -34.32 1.03
CA GLN A 107 33.86 -33.96 1.40
C GLN A 107 33.42 -32.72 0.63
N LEU A 108 32.26 -32.77 -0.01
CA LEU A 108 31.70 -31.65 -0.79
C LEU A 108 30.75 -30.79 0.06
N VAL A 109 30.92 -29.47 -0.02
CA VAL A 109 29.97 -28.48 0.53
C VAL A 109 29.44 -27.62 -0.62
N SER A 110 28.14 -27.75 -0.89
CA SER A 110 27.40 -26.88 -1.81
C SER A 110 27.28 -25.46 -1.27
N LEU A 111 27.56 -24.48 -2.13
CA LEU A 111 27.25 -23.06 -1.94
C LEU A 111 26.29 -22.62 -3.06
N SER A 112 25.32 -21.77 -2.75
CA SER A 112 24.35 -21.25 -3.75
C SER A 112 24.86 -20.03 -4.53
N GLY A 113 26.15 -19.72 -4.44
CA GLY A 113 26.79 -18.53 -5.00
C GLY A 113 28.23 -18.37 -4.48
N GLU A 114 28.83 -17.22 -4.78
CA GLU A 114 30.09 -16.78 -4.17
C GLU A 114 29.88 -16.32 -2.71
N LEU A 115 30.90 -16.45 -1.87
CA LEU A 115 30.87 -15.99 -0.47
C LEU A 115 31.40 -14.57 -0.34
N HIS A 116 30.50 -13.59 -0.29
CA HIS A 116 30.85 -12.20 0.00
C HIS A 116 31.15 -12.00 1.50
N SER A 117 32.07 -11.08 1.82
CA SER A 117 32.34 -10.66 3.19
C SER A 117 31.16 -9.86 3.75
N ALA A 118 30.71 -10.21 4.96
CA ALA A 118 29.65 -9.51 5.68
C ALA A 118 30.13 -8.19 6.33
N ALA A 119 30.82 -7.34 5.56
CA ALA A 119 30.89 -5.91 5.86
C ALA A 119 29.52 -5.29 5.53
N ALA A 120 29.07 -4.30 6.30
CA ALA A 120 27.80 -3.66 5.98
C ALA A 120 27.92 -2.85 4.70
N SER A 121 27.07 -3.18 3.73
CA SER A 121 26.82 -2.41 2.50
C SER A 121 26.18 -1.03 2.74
N THR A 122 26.32 -0.46 3.95
CA THR A 122 25.65 0.76 4.38
C THR A 122 26.65 1.81 4.83
N LEU A 123 26.71 2.93 4.11
CA LEU A 123 27.54 4.07 4.49
C LEU A 123 26.73 5.02 5.39
N VAL A 124 27.28 5.40 6.55
CA VAL A 124 26.61 6.25 7.55
C VAL A 124 27.53 7.36 8.04
N GLY A 125 26.94 8.45 8.53
CA GLY A 125 27.67 9.55 9.15
C GLY A 125 28.42 9.11 10.40
N GLY A 126 29.65 9.58 10.54
CA GLY A 126 30.58 9.21 11.60
C GLY A 126 31.46 8.01 11.29
N ALA A 127 31.18 7.23 10.22
CA ALA A 127 32.03 6.14 9.75
C ALA A 127 33.38 6.67 9.23
N GLY A 128 34.45 5.89 9.38
CA GLY A 128 35.79 6.31 8.97
C GLY A 128 36.05 6.19 7.45
N THR A 129 36.83 7.14 6.94
CA THR A 129 37.31 7.18 5.56
C THR A 129 38.81 7.45 5.51
N GLY A 130 39.43 7.19 4.36
CA GLY A 130 40.75 7.71 4.07
C GLY A 130 41.07 7.77 2.58
N ILE A 131 42.21 8.41 2.30
CA ILE A 131 42.82 8.50 0.97
C ILE A 131 44.29 8.11 1.05
N THR A 132 44.81 7.52 -0.03
CA THR A 132 46.24 7.23 -0.21
C THR A 132 46.78 8.16 -1.28
N LEU A 133 47.78 8.98 -0.96
CA LEU A 133 48.41 9.90 -1.90
C LEU A 133 49.49 9.22 -2.75
N ALA A 134 49.86 9.87 -3.86
CA ALA A 134 50.83 9.37 -4.83
C ALA A 134 52.27 9.19 -4.29
N ASP A 135 52.59 9.75 -3.13
CA ASP A 135 53.86 9.55 -2.42
C ASP A 135 53.84 8.38 -1.42
N GLY A 136 52.68 7.72 -1.25
CA GLY A 136 52.47 6.63 -0.29
C GLY A 136 52.10 7.10 1.12
N SER A 137 51.94 8.40 1.34
CA SER A 137 51.27 8.94 2.54
C SER A 137 49.75 8.78 2.41
N GLY A 138 49.01 9.12 3.46
CA GLY A 138 47.56 9.09 3.45
C GLY A 138 46.95 9.80 4.65
N TYR A 139 45.70 10.22 4.49
CA TYR A 139 44.93 10.90 5.52
C TYR A 139 43.68 10.08 5.86
N VAL A 140 43.28 10.13 7.12
CA VAL A 140 42.04 9.53 7.62
C VAL A 140 41.12 10.62 8.13
N CYS A 141 39.84 10.51 7.76
CA CYS A 141 38.77 11.41 8.14
C CYS A 141 37.52 10.58 8.46
N SER A 142 36.39 11.26 8.64
CA SER A 142 35.08 10.65 8.83
C SER A 142 34.11 11.10 7.73
N VAL A 143 33.19 10.21 7.35
CA VAL A 143 31.94 10.57 6.66
C VAL A 143 31.22 11.57 7.56
N GLY A 144 30.87 12.74 7.05
CA GLY A 144 29.95 13.65 7.73
C GLY A 144 28.54 13.13 7.61
N PHE A 145 27.93 13.33 6.45
CA PHE A 145 26.56 12.92 6.19
C PHE A 145 26.42 12.28 4.81
N PRO A 146 25.81 11.10 4.69
CA PRO A 146 25.18 10.62 3.46
C PRO A 146 24.39 11.72 2.74
N ALA A 147 24.50 11.76 1.43
CA ALA A 147 24.11 12.90 0.61
C ALA A 147 23.68 12.48 -0.79
N TRP A 148 23.13 13.45 -1.52
CA TRP A 148 22.84 13.37 -2.94
C TRP A 148 23.65 14.42 -3.68
N SER A 149 24.21 14.03 -4.82
CA SER A 149 24.64 14.97 -5.85
C SER A 149 23.43 15.69 -6.45
N LYS A 150 23.67 16.80 -7.15
CA LYS A 150 22.67 17.57 -7.91
C LYS A 150 21.83 16.72 -8.89
N ALA A 151 22.36 15.57 -9.31
CA ALA A 151 21.71 14.64 -10.23
C ALA A 151 20.98 13.48 -9.53
N GLY A 152 20.85 13.49 -8.21
CA GLY A 152 20.23 12.41 -7.43
C GLY A 152 21.07 11.14 -7.32
N LYS A 153 22.38 11.19 -7.64
CA LYS A 153 23.29 10.06 -7.36
C LYS A 153 23.76 10.08 -5.90
N PRO A 154 23.95 8.92 -5.26
CA PRO A 154 24.46 8.85 -3.90
C PRO A 154 25.85 9.49 -3.75
N ALA A 155 26.03 10.20 -2.64
CA ALA A 155 27.24 10.92 -2.26
C ALA A 155 27.40 10.91 -0.73
N PHE A 156 28.45 11.54 -0.21
CA PHE A 156 28.49 12.01 1.18
C PHE A 156 29.22 13.34 1.33
N ILE A 157 28.82 14.13 2.33
CA ILE A 157 29.48 15.37 2.76
C ILE A 157 30.55 15.03 3.83
N SER A 158 31.69 15.72 3.78
CA SER A 158 32.74 15.69 4.80
C SER A 158 33.42 17.07 4.87
N ALA A 159 34.57 17.21 5.54
CA ALA A 159 35.35 18.45 5.54
C ALA A 159 36.17 18.59 4.25
N GLY A 160 36.50 19.81 3.85
CA GLY A 160 37.30 20.12 2.67
C GLY A 160 38.77 19.78 2.85
N HIS A 161 39.35 20.08 4.01
CA HIS A 161 40.77 19.83 4.29
C HIS A 161 41.15 18.34 4.19
N CYS A 162 40.20 17.42 4.36
CA CYS A 162 40.39 15.98 4.14
C CYS A 162 40.83 15.61 2.72
N TYR A 163 40.45 16.41 1.71
CA TYR A 163 40.67 16.10 0.29
C TYR A 163 41.25 17.25 -0.54
N ALA A 164 41.50 18.43 0.05
CA ALA A 164 42.17 19.56 -0.61
C ALA A 164 43.60 19.25 -1.12
N SER A 165 44.19 18.13 -0.69
CA SER A 165 45.49 17.64 -1.19
C SER A 165 45.40 16.91 -2.54
N ASP A 166 44.25 16.31 -2.88
CA ASP A 166 43.93 15.79 -4.22
C ASP A 166 42.40 15.75 -4.44
N HIS A 167 41.93 16.66 -5.29
CA HIS A 167 40.52 16.84 -5.63
C HIS A 167 39.95 15.71 -6.50
N ASN A 168 40.74 14.70 -6.84
CA ASN A 168 40.35 13.52 -7.63
C ASN A 168 40.60 12.22 -6.85
N ALA A 169 40.97 12.30 -5.57
CA ALA A 169 41.39 11.15 -4.77
C ALA A 169 40.33 10.04 -4.76
N GLU A 170 40.80 8.79 -4.84
CA GLU A 170 39.96 7.63 -4.52
C GLU A 170 39.78 7.55 -3.01
N VAL A 171 38.53 7.63 -2.55
CA VAL A 171 38.19 7.61 -1.13
C VAL A 171 37.75 6.20 -0.73
N TRP A 172 38.33 5.68 0.35
CA TRP A 172 38.15 4.33 0.85
C TRP A 172 37.51 4.35 2.24
N GLN A 173 36.75 3.31 2.58
CA GLN A 173 36.17 3.09 3.90
C GLN A 173 37.19 2.39 4.79
N THR A 174 37.39 2.89 6.01
CA THR A 174 38.19 2.19 7.03
C THR A 174 37.35 1.14 7.75
N LYS A 175 38.01 0.08 8.18
CA LYS A 175 37.36 -1.03 8.90
C LYS A 175 36.92 -0.59 10.31
N PRO A 176 35.62 -0.59 10.62
CA PRO A 176 35.12 -0.12 11.92
C PRO A 176 35.78 -0.78 13.14
N SER A 177 36.03 -2.09 13.13
CA SER A 177 36.70 -2.78 14.25
C SER A 177 38.20 -2.43 14.42
N SER A 178 38.84 -1.86 13.40
CA SER A 178 40.24 -1.40 13.45
C SER A 178 40.39 0.05 13.96
N ASP A 179 39.33 0.83 13.78
CA ASP A 179 39.27 2.26 14.08
C ASP A 179 39.16 2.50 15.59
N THR A 180 39.81 3.54 16.11
CA THR A 180 39.95 3.78 17.56
C THR A 180 38.59 4.00 18.26
N ALA A 181 37.59 4.52 17.54
CA ALA A 181 36.23 4.68 18.04
C ALA A 181 35.54 3.37 18.47
N SER A 182 35.99 2.20 17.99
CA SER A 182 35.52 0.89 18.46
C SER A 182 35.93 0.54 19.90
N GLY A 183 36.88 1.28 20.48
CA GLY A 183 37.45 1.01 21.81
C GLY A 183 38.46 -0.16 21.86
N THR A 184 38.50 -1.00 20.83
CA THR A 184 39.48 -2.09 20.63
C THR A 184 40.50 -1.77 19.53
N GLY A 185 40.09 -0.96 18.56
CA GLY A 185 40.87 -0.61 17.38
C GLY A 185 42.16 0.13 17.72
N GLN A 186 43.25 -0.26 17.06
CA GLN A 186 44.58 0.31 17.26
C GLN A 186 44.82 1.58 16.41
N GLY A 187 43.79 2.05 15.68
CA GLY A 187 43.81 3.30 14.92
C GLY A 187 44.42 3.20 13.52
N TYR A 188 45.05 2.06 13.18
CA TYR A 188 45.61 1.79 11.85
C TYR A 188 44.61 2.06 10.73
N TYR A 189 45.11 2.55 9.60
CA TYR A 189 44.34 2.63 8.35
C TYR A 189 44.28 1.22 7.73
N ASP A 190 43.17 0.53 7.97
CA ASP A 190 42.81 -0.77 7.35
C ASP A 190 41.68 -0.53 6.34
N PRO A 191 41.99 -0.17 5.07
CA PRO A 191 40.98 0.12 4.05
C PRO A 191 40.32 -1.17 3.56
N VAL A 192 39.00 -1.28 3.69
CA VAL A 192 38.24 -2.49 3.32
C VAL A 192 37.54 -2.40 1.98
N GLU A 193 37.02 -1.23 1.62
CA GLU A 193 36.21 -1.06 0.41
C GLU A 193 36.38 0.37 -0.16
N LYS A 194 36.40 0.49 -1.48
CA LYS A 194 36.41 1.80 -2.15
C LYS A 194 35.01 2.41 -2.07
N ILE A 195 34.89 3.65 -1.62
CA ILE A 195 33.63 4.38 -1.60
C ILE A 195 33.39 5.05 -2.95
N GLY A 196 34.38 5.81 -3.43
CA GLY A 196 34.28 6.53 -4.69
C GLY A 196 35.36 7.58 -4.90
N THR A 197 34.95 8.76 -5.34
CA THR A 197 35.85 9.86 -5.76
C THR A 197 35.32 11.21 -5.32
N VAL A 198 36.23 12.13 -4.98
CA VAL A 198 35.90 13.52 -4.64
C VAL A 198 35.17 14.19 -5.81
N GLY A 199 33.99 14.75 -5.55
CA GLY A 199 33.16 15.46 -6.53
C GLY A 199 33.07 16.98 -6.29
N PHE A 200 33.35 17.41 -5.05
CA PHE A 200 33.58 18.80 -4.66
C PHE A 200 34.52 18.82 -3.44
N THR A 201 35.40 19.82 -3.34
CA THR A 201 36.11 20.14 -2.09
C THR A 201 36.45 21.63 -2.06
N GLN A 202 36.44 22.22 -0.87
CA GLN A 202 36.97 23.55 -0.60
C GLN A 202 37.35 23.69 0.88
N PHE A 203 38.60 24.06 1.15
CA PHE A 203 39.11 24.44 2.46
C PHE A 203 39.59 25.90 2.46
N GLY A 204 39.01 26.73 3.32
CA GLY A 204 39.18 28.17 3.27
C GLY A 204 38.28 28.81 2.21
N GLY A 205 38.79 29.85 1.56
CA GLY A 205 38.12 30.54 0.45
C GLY A 205 38.13 29.73 -0.87
N PRO A 206 37.43 30.20 -1.91
CA PRO A 206 37.27 29.47 -3.18
C PRO A 206 38.61 29.06 -3.81
N GLY A 207 38.66 27.81 -4.30
CA GLY A 207 39.88 27.23 -4.88
C GLY A 207 40.99 27.03 -3.85
N ASP A 208 40.61 26.65 -2.63
CA ASP A 208 41.50 26.26 -1.53
C ASP A 208 42.54 27.35 -1.22
N THR A 209 42.02 28.58 -1.23
CA THR A 209 42.75 29.77 -0.80
C THR A 209 42.51 29.98 0.69
N LYS A 210 43.40 30.71 1.37
CA LYS A 210 43.29 30.96 2.82
C LYS A 210 41.96 31.57 3.31
N GLY A 211 41.15 32.14 2.41
CA GLY A 211 39.97 32.89 2.80
C GLY A 211 40.30 34.14 3.62
N ALA A 212 39.31 34.65 4.34
CA ALA A 212 39.46 35.77 5.25
C ALA A 212 38.41 35.74 6.37
N ASP A 213 38.75 36.32 7.52
CA ASP A 213 37.76 36.66 8.55
C ASP A 213 36.68 37.60 7.96
N GLY A 214 35.41 37.33 8.27
CA GLY A 214 34.25 38.00 7.71
C GLY A 214 33.85 37.61 6.28
N ASP A 215 34.65 36.82 5.54
CA ASP A 215 34.29 36.36 4.20
C ASP A 215 33.43 35.10 4.27
N THR A 216 32.14 35.22 3.95
CA THR A 216 31.15 34.12 3.97
C THR A 216 31.47 32.97 3.01
N SER A 217 32.39 33.14 2.06
CA SER A 217 32.88 32.07 1.18
C SER A 217 34.05 31.28 1.78
N SER A 218 34.56 31.65 2.95
CA SER A 218 35.61 30.93 3.68
C SER A 218 34.99 29.79 4.50
N ILE A 219 35.08 28.56 4.02
CA ILE A 219 34.35 27.38 4.52
C ILE A 219 35.26 26.13 4.52
N ASP A 220 34.77 25.01 5.08
CA ASP A 220 35.50 23.74 5.08
C ASP A 220 34.51 22.60 4.80
N ILE A 221 34.32 22.28 3.52
CA ILE A 221 33.37 21.25 3.08
C ILE A 221 33.86 20.51 1.84
N SER A 222 33.56 19.22 1.78
CA SER A 222 33.68 18.40 0.59
C SER A 222 32.41 17.60 0.33
N ALA A 223 32.26 17.15 -0.91
CA ALA A 223 31.32 16.14 -1.31
C ALA A 223 32.04 15.05 -2.12
N VAL A 224 31.84 13.80 -1.75
CA VAL A 224 32.42 12.62 -2.41
C VAL A 224 31.28 11.87 -3.09
N ASP A 225 31.38 11.66 -4.40
CA ASP A 225 30.43 10.83 -5.14
C ASP A 225 30.68 9.36 -4.78
N VAL A 226 29.63 8.65 -4.35
CA VAL A 226 29.70 7.22 -4.01
C VAL A 226 29.57 6.43 -5.31
N THR A 227 30.70 6.16 -5.96
CA THR A 227 30.74 5.47 -7.25
C THR A 227 30.62 3.95 -7.11
N ASN A 228 30.84 3.41 -5.90
CA ASN A 228 30.67 1.99 -5.63
C ASN A 228 29.19 1.66 -5.36
N THR A 229 28.56 0.93 -6.28
CA THR A 229 27.16 0.52 -6.19
C THR A 229 26.87 -0.59 -5.19
N ALA A 230 27.89 -1.19 -4.56
CA ALA A 230 27.70 -2.09 -3.43
C ALA A 230 27.38 -1.33 -2.13
N LEU A 231 27.75 -0.04 -2.04
CA LEU A 231 27.49 0.80 -0.88
C LEU A 231 26.19 1.60 -1.04
N THR A 232 25.36 1.54 -0.02
CA THR A 232 24.08 2.24 0.11
C THR A 232 24.19 3.29 1.22
N PRO A 233 24.39 4.58 0.92
CA PRO A 233 24.37 5.61 1.94
C PRO A 233 22.97 5.71 2.57
N ARG A 234 22.85 5.59 3.89
CA ARG A 234 21.56 5.79 4.61
C ARG A 234 21.64 7.00 5.55
N PRO A 235 20.65 7.91 5.59
CA PRO A 235 20.59 9.14 6.42
C PRO A 235 20.67 8.95 7.96
N LEU A 236 21.79 8.42 8.44
CA LEU A 236 22.01 7.96 9.80
C LEU A 236 23.38 8.45 10.30
N VAL A 237 23.51 8.69 11.60
CA VAL A 237 24.79 8.95 12.28
C VAL A 237 25.05 7.83 13.30
N THR A 238 26.13 7.08 13.12
CA THR A 238 26.46 5.94 13.99
C THR A 238 26.85 6.36 15.40
N ASP A 239 26.46 5.56 16.40
CA ASP A 239 26.92 5.69 17.78
C ASP A 239 28.20 4.89 18.09
N TRP A 240 28.74 4.17 17.10
CA TRP A 240 29.90 3.27 17.16
C TRP A 240 29.75 2.00 18.03
N THR A 241 28.62 1.76 18.69
CA THR A 241 28.43 0.59 19.57
C THR A 241 28.45 -0.75 18.81
N THR A 242 28.16 -0.74 17.51
CA THR A 242 28.12 -1.94 16.64
C THR A 242 29.37 -2.14 15.79
N ALA A 243 30.43 -1.33 15.99
CA ALA A 243 31.67 -1.38 15.20
C ALA A 243 32.36 -2.75 15.17
N ALA A 244 32.25 -3.55 16.25
CA ALA A 244 32.81 -4.90 16.31
C ALA A 244 32.13 -5.92 15.36
N GLY A 245 30.96 -5.57 14.79
CA GLY A 245 30.28 -6.35 13.75
C GLY A 245 30.44 -5.78 12.34
N GLU A 246 31.29 -4.76 12.16
CA GLU A 246 31.50 -4.02 10.90
C GLU A 246 30.23 -3.35 10.31
N ASP A 247 29.10 -3.33 11.03
CA ASP A 247 27.87 -2.63 10.68
C ASP A 247 27.62 -1.43 11.59
N LEU A 248 28.13 -0.27 11.19
CA LEU A 248 27.88 1.00 11.88
C LEU A 248 26.44 1.51 11.72
N SER A 249 25.63 0.93 10.84
CA SER A 249 24.21 1.29 10.65
C SER A 249 23.25 0.57 11.60
N ALA A 250 23.68 -0.56 12.19
CA ALA A 250 22.89 -1.35 13.13
C ALA A 250 22.59 -0.62 14.46
N SER A 251 23.38 0.38 14.85
CA SER A 251 23.03 1.34 15.90
C SER A 251 23.43 2.76 15.49
N ALA A 252 22.43 3.55 15.10
CA ALA A 252 22.61 4.88 14.56
C ALA A 252 21.36 5.76 14.76
N THR A 253 21.55 7.08 14.82
CA THR A 253 20.47 8.08 14.93
C THR A 253 20.09 8.63 13.55
N PRO A 254 18.80 8.68 13.16
CA PRO A 254 18.39 9.24 11.87
C PRO A 254 18.56 10.76 11.80
N VAL A 255 18.92 11.26 10.62
CA VAL A 255 19.03 12.69 10.30
C VAL A 255 17.82 13.09 9.48
N LYS A 256 16.85 13.80 10.08
CA LYS A 256 15.57 14.16 9.43
C LYS A 256 15.53 15.57 8.86
N SER A 257 16.48 16.43 9.24
CA SER A 257 16.53 17.82 8.80
C SER A 257 17.96 18.38 8.74
N VAL A 258 18.12 19.52 8.07
CA VAL A 258 19.36 20.31 8.04
C VAL A 258 19.03 21.73 8.49
N GLY A 259 19.92 22.38 9.26
CA GLY A 259 19.74 23.78 9.60
C GLY A 259 20.88 24.37 10.43
N ALA A 260 20.84 25.68 10.67
CA ALA A 260 21.80 26.36 11.56
C ALA A 260 21.77 25.77 12.98
N ILE A 261 22.86 25.94 13.73
CA ILE A 261 22.96 25.47 15.12
C ILE A 261 22.06 26.29 16.06
N ASP A 262 21.38 25.60 16.99
CA ASP A 262 20.56 26.22 18.04
C ASP A 262 21.37 26.32 19.34
N PRO A 263 21.63 27.52 19.89
CA PRO A 263 22.38 27.67 21.14
C PRO A 263 21.69 27.06 22.37
N SER A 264 20.38 26.82 22.31
CA SER A 264 19.61 26.25 23.43
C SER A 264 19.69 24.72 23.54
N GLN A 265 20.20 24.03 22.52
CA GLN A 265 20.16 22.56 22.43
C GLN A 265 21.54 21.92 22.62
N PRO A 266 21.63 20.77 23.33
CA PRO A 266 22.86 20.00 23.40
C PRO A 266 23.22 19.45 22.02
N VAL A 267 24.52 19.32 21.76
CA VAL A 267 25.06 18.77 20.52
C VAL A 267 25.56 17.35 20.72
N LYS A 268 25.54 16.58 19.65
CA LYS A 268 26.30 15.34 19.52
C LYS A 268 27.17 15.41 18.28
N ARG A 269 28.32 14.73 18.29
CA ARG A 269 29.13 14.52 17.09
C ARG A 269 29.78 13.15 17.09
N SER A 270 29.90 12.55 15.92
CA SER A 270 30.45 11.19 15.72
C SER A 270 31.68 11.23 14.82
N GLY A 271 32.56 10.23 14.89
CA GLY A 271 33.80 10.18 14.12
C GLY A 271 34.68 8.97 14.42
N ARG A 272 35.59 8.68 13.48
CA ARG A 272 36.48 7.51 13.41
C ARG A 272 37.36 7.28 14.63
N THR A 273 37.80 8.34 15.29
CA THR A 273 38.86 8.25 16.31
C THR A 273 38.29 8.18 17.72
N THR A 274 37.19 8.89 18.00
CA THR A 274 36.63 8.98 19.36
C THR A 274 35.17 8.56 19.48
N GLY A 275 34.54 8.10 18.40
CA GLY A 275 33.16 7.63 18.38
C GLY A 275 32.17 8.77 18.58
N MET A 276 30.99 8.43 19.10
CA MET A 276 29.95 9.41 19.45
C MET A 276 30.26 10.10 20.79
N THR A 277 30.33 11.42 20.79
CA THR A 277 30.36 12.23 22.02
C THR A 277 29.25 13.28 22.03
N ALA A 278 28.96 13.81 23.22
CA ALA A 278 28.00 14.87 23.44
C ALA A 278 28.67 16.08 24.12
N GLY A 279 28.04 17.24 24.01
CA GLY A 279 28.45 18.49 24.65
C GLY A 279 27.43 19.58 24.40
N ASP A 280 27.85 20.83 24.57
CA ASP A 280 27.03 22.03 24.37
C ASP A 280 27.66 22.93 23.30
N VAL A 281 26.89 23.92 22.82
CA VAL A 281 27.44 25.02 22.04
C VAL A 281 28.35 25.86 22.94
N THR A 282 29.58 26.11 22.50
CA THR A 282 30.62 26.80 23.29
C THR A 282 30.20 28.22 23.64
N LYS A 283 30.56 28.64 24.86
CA LYS A 283 30.28 29.97 25.39
C LYS A 283 31.54 30.81 25.55
N THR A 284 31.37 32.11 25.35
CA THR A 284 32.31 33.16 25.80
C THR A 284 32.26 33.31 27.33
N ALA A 285 33.22 34.05 27.90
CA ALA A 285 33.32 34.24 29.35
C ALA A 285 32.15 35.03 29.98
N ASP A 286 31.44 35.84 29.18
CA ASP A 286 30.20 36.54 29.54
C ASP A 286 28.93 35.71 29.25
N GLY A 287 29.08 34.49 28.73
CA GLY A 287 28.01 33.49 28.58
C GLY A 287 27.29 33.49 27.23
N ALA A 288 27.69 34.34 26.28
CA ALA A 288 27.16 34.33 24.92
C ALA A 288 27.66 33.11 24.12
N TYR A 289 26.82 32.60 23.22
CA TYR A 289 27.11 31.39 22.46
C TYR A 289 27.84 31.68 21.14
N ILE A 290 28.77 30.81 20.76
CA ILE A 290 29.54 30.91 19.51
C ILE A 290 28.85 30.10 18.40
N THR A 291 27.81 30.69 17.78
CA THR A 291 26.95 30.04 16.77
C THR A 291 27.28 30.39 15.31
N ASP A 292 28.08 31.43 15.09
CA ASP A 292 28.63 31.85 13.79
C ASP A 292 29.94 32.63 14.05
N GLY A 293 30.80 32.75 13.04
CA GLY A 293 32.13 33.34 13.14
C GLY A 293 33.16 32.57 12.29
N TRP A 294 34.43 32.98 12.34
CA TRP A 294 35.51 32.37 11.56
C TRP A 294 36.64 31.90 12.49
N MET A 295 37.09 30.66 12.31
CA MET A 295 38.28 30.11 12.98
C MET A 295 39.42 30.01 11.98
N LEU A 296 40.66 30.29 12.40
CA LEU A 296 41.84 30.00 11.59
C LEU A 296 42.28 28.55 11.84
N VAL A 297 42.09 27.69 10.84
CA VAL A 297 42.42 26.27 10.83
C VAL A 297 43.54 26.08 9.83
N ASP A 298 44.73 25.65 10.27
CA ASP A 298 45.91 25.41 9.42
C ASP A 298 46.12 26.47 8.32
N ASP A 299 46.18 27.75 8.73
CA ASP A 299 46.40 28.93 7.87
C ASP A 299 45.24 29.28 6.90
N HIS A 300 44.07 28.67 7.09
CA HIS A 300 42.82 28.91 6.33
C HIS A 300 41.67 29.32 7.27
N PHE A 301 40.86 30.31 6.88
CA PHE A 301 39.68 30.71 7.65
C PHE A 301 38.47 29.82 7.36
N VAL A 302 37.79 29.34 8.39
CA VAL A 302 36.61 28.48 8.28
C VAL A 302 35.43 29.09 9.03
N ARG A 303 34.36 29.42 8.31
CA ARG A 303 33.11 29.89 8.90
C ARG A 303 32.34 28.75 9.57
N GLY A 304 31.92 28.96 10.80
CA GLY A 304 31.40 27.89 11.64
C GLY A 304 31.03 28.32 13.06
N PHE A 305 30.96 27.32 13.93
CA PHE A 305 30.52 27.46 15.31
C PHE A 305 31.41 26.63 16.26
N GLY A 306 31.43 27.00 17.54
CA GLY A 306 32.17 26.26 18.57
C GLY A 306 31.28 25.30 19.36
N ILE A 307 31.77 24.08 19.64
CA ILE A 307 31.13 23.14 20.57
C ILE A 307 32.12 22.53 21.57
N THR A 308 31.62 22.09 22.72
CA THR A 308 32.41 21.43 23.79
C THR A 308 32.46 19.91 23.68
N ALA A 309 31.74 19.31 22.72
CA ALA A 309 31.85 17.88 22.42
C ALA A 309 33.25 17.57 21.88
N LYS A 310 34.07 16.85 22.66
CA LYS A 310 35.46 16.51 22.31
C LYS A 310 35.54 15.82 20.93
N ALA A 311 36.51 16.20 20.11
CA ALA A 311 36.97 15.45 18.95
C ALA A 311 38.49 15.24 19.01
N ASP A 312 39.04 14.42 18.12
CA ASP A 312 40.47 14.11 18.01
C ASP A 312 40.86 13.89 16.53
N HIS A 313 42.15 13.74 16.24
CA HIS A 313 42.63 13.62 14.86
C HIS A 313 42.01 12.41 14.14
N GLY A 314 41.38 12.64 12.98
CA GLY A 314 40.62 11.63 12.22
C GLY A 314 39.09 11.70 12.41
N ASP A 315 38.59 12.42 13.42
CA ASP A 315 37.17 12.79 13.51
C ASP A 315 36.79 13.91 12.50
N SER A 316 37.78 14.53 11.85
CA SER A 316 37.62 15.53 10.78
C SER A 316 36.59 15.11 9.74
N GLY A 317 35.71 16.03 9.38
CA GLY A 317 34.58 15.81 8.50
C GLY A 317 33.38 15.09 9.12
N GLY A 318 33.50 14.53 10.33
CA GLY A 318 32.42 13.80 11.02
C GLY A 318 31.20 14.69 11.35
N PRO A 319 30.00 14.11 11.47
CA PRO A 319 28.75 14.84 11.63
C PRO A 319 28.65 15.50 13.00
N ILE A 320 28.09 16.71 13.02
CA ILE A 320 27.61 17.40 14.21
C ILE A 320 26.09 17.56 14.07
N VAL A 321 25.35 17.09 15.07
CA VAL A 321 23.88 17.04 15.08
C VAL A 321 23.28 17.57 16.39
N GLN A 322 22.03 18.04 16.30
CA GLN A 322 21.18 18.39 17.43
C GLN A 322 19.84 17.67 17.29
N GLY A 323 19.61 16.64 18.12
CA GLY A 323 18.50 15.71 17.87
C GLY A 323 18.68 14.96 16.55
N ASP A 324 17.75 15.16 15.62
CA ASP A 324 17.77 14.63 14.24
C ASP A 324 18.20 15.66 13.18
N ARG A 325 18.63 16.86 13.60
CA ARG A 325 19.06 17.96 12.74
C ARG A 325 20.56 17.92 12.51
N ALA A 326 20.99 17.83 11.25
CA ALA A 326 22.37 18.08 10.84
C ALA A 326 22.67 19.59 10.89
N VAL A 327 23.76 19.98 11.58
CA VAL A 327 24.13 21.40 11.76
C VAL A 327 25.52 21.75 11.23
N GLY A 328 26.48 20.83 11.26
CA GLY A 328 27.84 21.08 10.76
C GLY A 328 28.67 19.80 10.63
N VAL A 329 29.89 19.94 10.10
CA VAL A 329 30.92 18.88 10.10
C VAL A 329 32.13 19.32 10.92
N VAL A 330 32.82 18.38 11.56
CA VAL A 330 34.04 18.65 12.34
C VAL A 330 35.13 19.23 11.43
N SER A 331 35.56 20.45 11.70
CA SER A 331 36.60 21.15 10.93
C SER A 331 37.92 21.23 11.69
N ALA A 332 37.88 21.61 12.97
CA ALA A 332 39.09 21.72 13.79
C ALA A 332 38.87 21.25 15.23
N ILE A 333 39.98 20.97 15.91
CA ILE A 333 40.01 20.50 17.30
C ILE A 333 40.98 21.35 18.12
N GLY A 334 40.72 21.46 19.42
CA GLY A 334 41.56 22.20 20.35
C GLY A 334 41.00 22.13 21.78
N THR A 335 41.56 22.98 22.64
CA THR A 335 41.20 23.03 24.06
C THR A 335 41.20 24.49 24.52
N LEU A 336 40.19 24.87 25.30
CA LEU A 336 40.13 26.15 26.00
C LEU A 336 41.16 26.19 27.15
N TRP A 337 41.44 27.40 27.64
CA TRP A 337 42.46 27.66 28.67
C TRP A 337 42.17 27.00 30.03
N ASP A 338 40.93 26.59 30.28
CA ASP A 338 40.46 25.88 31.47
C ASP A 338 40.53 24.35 31.34
N GLY A 339 40.91 23.83 30.17
CA GLY A 339 40.93 22.40 29.85
C GLY A 339 39.65 21.87 29.19
N THR A 340 38.63 22.70 28.99
CA THR A 340 37.39 22.32 28.27
C THR A 340 37.71 22.08 26.79
N PRO A 341 37.29 20.96 26.17
CA PRO A 341 37.48 20.73 24.74
C PRO A 341 36.81 21.82 23.89
N LEU A 342 37.43 22.16 22.76
CA LEU A 342 36.83 22.97 21.71
C LEU A 342 36.90 22.20 20.39
N THR A 343 35.75 21.89 19.82
CA THR A 343 35.63 21.43 18.44
C THR A 343 35.01 22.55 17.62
N TRP A 344 35.60 22.89 16.48
CA TRP A 344 35.02 23.81 15.51
C TRP A 344 34.20 23.03 14.48
N GLY A 345 32.94 23.39 14.32
CA GLY A 345 32.06 22.85 13.30
C GLY A 345 31.94 23.80 12.13
N ALA A 346 32.30 23.37 10.91
CA ALA A 346 31.97 24.11 9.69
C ALA A 346 30.44 24.09 9.49
N SER A 347 29.84 25.26 9.27
CA SER A 347 28.38 25.38 9.20
C SER A 347 27.83 24.74 7.92
N LEU A 348 26.95 23.74 8.04
CA LEU A 348 26.36 23.09 6.86
C LEU A 348 25.51 24.05 6.03
N VAL A 349 24.69 24.89 6.66
CA VAL A 349 23.77 25.79 5.93
C VAL A 349 24.51 26.88 5.14
N ASP A 350 25.69 27.27 5.58
CA ASP A 350 26.52 28.27 4.90
C ASP A 350 27.47 27.63 3.88
N SER A 351 27.88 26.37 4.09
CA SER A 351 28.86 25.68 3.24
C SER A 351 28.21 24.88 2.10
N LEU A 352 27.05 24.26 2.31
CA LEU A 352 26.34 23.48 1.28
C LEU A 352 26.03 24.26 -0.02
N PRO A 353 25.65 25.56 0.00
CA PRO A 353 25.41 26.34 -1.22
C PRO A 353 26.60 26.38 -2.19
N SER A 354 27.84 26.34 -1.67
CA SER A 354 29.07 26.40 -2.47
C SER A 354 29.36 25.10 -3.23
N THR A 355 28.79 23.97 -2.82
CA THR A 355 29.04 22.63 -3.41
C THR A 355 28.58 22.47 -4.87
N GLY A 356 27.90 23.47 -5.44
CA GLY A 356 27.31 23.41 -6.78
C GLY A 356 25.93 22.71 -6.85
N GLY A 357 25.48 22.15 -5.73
CA GLY A 357 24.13 21.57 -5.56
C GLY A 357 24.09 20.17 -4.94
N TYR A 358 25.03 19.80 -4.07
CA TYR A 358 24.88 18.61 -3.23
C TYR A 358 23.95 18.93 -2.05
N THR A 359 23.22 17.92 -1.58
CA THR A 359 22.31 18.03 -0.42
C THR A 359 22.54 16.87 0.53
N VAL A 360 22.63 17.15 1.84
CA VAL A 360 22.56 16.10 2.87
C VAL A 360 21.25 15.33 2.72
N ALA A 361 21.35 14.00 2.67
CA ALA A 361 20.22 13.09 2.55
C ALA A 361 19.48 13.02 3.90
N GLN A 362 18.15 12.95 3.85
CA GLN A 362 17.27 12.98 5.02
C GLN A 362 16.50 11.68 5.19
N PHE A 363 16.38 11.23 6.43
CA PHE A 363 15.58 10.08 6.79
C PHE A 363 14.09 10.44 6.65
N VAL A 364 13.43 9.79 5.69
CA VAL A 364 11.97 9.85 5.52
C VAL A 364 11.36 8.72 6.32
N ASP A 365 10.46 9.05 7.26
CA ASP A 365 9.76 8.05 8.05
C ASP A 365 8.85 7.18 7.17
N VAL A 366 8.79 5.89 7.46
CA VAL A 366 7.92 4.94 6.75
C VAL A 366 6.45 5.36 6.93
N PRO A 367 5.69 5.59 5.85
CA PRO A 367 4.28 5.99 5.95
C PRO A 367 3.46 4.86 6.58
N GLN A 368 2.54 5.22 7.46
CA GLN A 368 1.70 4.27 8.19
C GLN A 368 0.35 4.13 7.49
N VAL A 369 -0.16 2.90 7.31
CA VAL A 369 -1.55 2.67 6.86
C VAL A 369 -2.46 2.54 8.09
N SER A 370 -3.63 3.19 8.07
CA SER A 370 -4.52 3.27 9.24
C SER A 370 -5.95 2.76 9.00
N THR A 371 -6.42 2.70 7.75
CA THR A 371 -7.79 2.22 7.45
C THR A 371 -7.90 0.71 7.23
N VAL A 372 -6.78 0.03 6.97
CA VAL A 372 -6.68 -1.41 6.69
C VAL A 372 -5.39 -2.00 7.26
N LYS A 373 -5.38 -3.30 7.49
CA LYS A 373 -4.22 -4.11 7.89
C LYS A 373 -4.18 -5.43 7.09
N THR A 374 -3.08 -6.16 7.22
CA THR A 374 -2.93 -7.47 6.58
C THR A 374 -4.06 -8.44 6.98
N GLY A 375 -4.72 -9.01 5.98
CA GLY A 375 -5.84 -9.95 6.11
C GLY A 375 -7.23 -9.31 6.05
N ASP A 376 -7.35 -7.97 6.02
CA ASP A 376 -8.65 -7.31 5.89
C ASP A 376 -9.28 -7.54 4.51
N THR A 377 -10.62 -7.50 4.48
CA THR A 377 -11.42 -7.60 3.25
C THR A 377 -12.16 -6.27 3.01
N ILE A 378 -11.99 -5.70 1.83
CA ILE A 378 -12.51 -4.38 1.42
C ILE A 378 -13.27 -4.46 0.09
N GLY A 379 -14.08 -3.44 -0.23
CA GLY A 379 -14.75 -3.34 -1.53
C GLY A 379 -13.80 -2.85 -2.64
N THR A 380 -14.17 -3.08 -3.89
CA THR A 380 -13.51 -2.49 -5.06
C THR A 380 -13.50 -0.96 -4.98
N GLY A 381 -12.37 -0.32 -5.32
CA GLY A 381 -12.22 1.14 -5.27
C GLY A 381 -12.23 1.76 -3.87
N SER A 382 -12.25 0.98 -2.79
CA SER A 382 -12.29 1.51 -1.41
C SER A 382 -11.09 2.41 -1.11
N THR A 383 -11.31 3.50 -0.37
CA THR A 383 -10.23 4.37 0.07
C THR A 383 -9.33 3.68 1.11
N ILE A 384 -8.04 3.62 0.81
CA ILE A 384 -6.97 3.21 1.72
C ILE A 384 -6.27 4.49 2.17
N SER A 385 -6.31 4.78 3.47
CA SER A 385 -5.71 5.98 4.04
C SER A 385 -4.69 5.66 5.12
N GLY A 386 -3.83 6.63 5.38
CA GLY A 386 -2.72 6.52 6.30
C GLY A 386 -2.23 7.87 6.82
N THR A 387 -1.11 7.83 7.52
CA THR A 387 -0.39 9.03 7.97
C THR A 387 1.08 9.03 7.52
N GLY A 388 1.66 10.21 7.46
CA GLY A 388 3.07 10.45 7.12
C GLY A 388 3.49 11.88 7.51
N GLN A 389 4.69 12.29 7.10
CA GLN A 389 5.17 13.65 7.28
C GLN A 389 4.54 14.58 6.21
N PRO A 390 3.93 15.73 6.57
CA PRO A 390 3.31 16.64 5.61
C PRO A 390 4.25 17.10 4.49
N GLY A 391 3.78 16.99 3.24
CA GLY A 391 4.53 17.39 2.04
C GLY A 391 5.39 16.30 1.41
N ASP A 392 5.56 15.14 2.04
CA ASP A 392 6.23 13.99 1.41
C ASP A 392 5.28 13.30 0.40
N ASP A 393 5.84 12.75 -0.68
CA ASP A 393 5.09 12.05 -1.74
C ASP A 393 4.99 10.55 -1.45
N ILE A 394 3.78 10.02 -1.44
CA ILE A 394 3.48 8.59 -1.27
C ILE A 394 3.45 7.90 -2.63
N SER A 395 4.17 6.79 -2.75
CA SER A 395 4.05 5.85 -3.87
C SER A 395 3.60 4.48 -3.36
N ALA A 396 2.41 4.05 -3.81
CA ALA A 396 1.80 2.77 -3.49
C ALA A 396 1.71 1.87 -4.74
N THR A 397 2.16 0.63 -4.63
CA THR A 397 2.02 -0.39 -5.68
C THR A 397 1.15 -1.54 -5.18
N PHE A 398 0.43 -2.17 -6.12
CA PHE A 398 -0.49 -3.28 -5.83
C PHE A 398 -0.07 -4.49 -6.68
N THR A 399 0.02 -5.66 -6.05
CA THR A 399 0.48 -6.90 -6.71
C THR A 399 -0.40 -7.23 -7.93
N GLY A 400 0.23 -7.38 -9.11
CA GLY A 400 -0.49 -7.64 -10.37
C GLY A 400 -1.11 -6.39 -11.04
N VAL A 401 -0.99 -5.20 -10.44
CA VAL A 401 -1.31 -3.92 -11.08
C VAL A 401 0.00 -3.27 -11.53
N PRO A 402 0.14 -2.87 -12.81
CA PRO A 402 1.40 -2.32 -13.33
C PRO A 402 1.65 -0.87 -12.89
N ASP A 403 0.59 -0.11 -12.59
CA ASP A 403 0.66 1.32 -12.32
C ASP A 403 0.94 1.63 -10.85
N VAL A 404 1.87 2.56 -10.61
CA VAL A 404 2.14 3.11 -9.27
C VAL A 404 1.08 4.18 -8.96
N VAL A 405 0.28 3.95 -7.92
CA VAL A 405 -0.68 4.95 -7.43
C VAL A 405 0.06 5.94 -6.54
N LYS A 406 -0.08 7.24 -6.82
CA LYS A 406 0.58 8.31 -6.08
C LYS A 406 -0.41 9.18 -5.30
N ALA A 407 0.06 9.68 -4.16
CA ALA A 407 -0.58 10.73 -3.37
C ALA A 407 0.51 11.60 -2.73
N THR A 408 0.14 12.74 -2.16
CA THR A 408 1.05 13.57 -1.34
C THR A 408 0.45 13.69 0.05
N VAL A 409 1.26 13.66 1.10
CA VAL A 409 0.78 13.82 2.48
C VAL A 409 0.31 15.25 2.72
N ALA A 410 -0.94 15.39 3.15
CA ALA A 410 -1.58 16.68 3.41
C ALA A 410 -1.01 17.39 4.65
N ALA A 411 -1.38 18.67 4.82
CA ALA A 411 -0.90 19.52 5.92
C ALA A 411 -1.30 19.03 7.32
N ASP A 412 -2.28 18.13 7.44
CA ASP A 412 -2.70 17.47 8.68
C ASP A 412 -1.99 16.13 8.94
N GLY A 413 -1.06 15.74 8.07
CA GLY A 413 -0.32 14.48 8.14
C GLY A 413 -1.05 13.28 7.53
N THR A 414 -2.21 13.46 6.88
CA THR A 414 -2.97 12.36 6.26
C THR A 414 -2.64 12.16 4.78
N TRP A 415 -2.82 10.94 4.29
CA TRP A 415 -2.76 10.61 2.86
C TRP A 415 -3.79 9.52 2.51
N SER A 416 -4.16 9.40 1.23
CA SER A 416 -5.07 8.35 0.76
C SER A 416 -4.85 7.95 -0.70
N VAL A 417 -5.13 6.69 -1.01
CA VAL A 417 -5.16 6.09 -2.35
C VAL A 417 -6.42 5.24 -2.52
N ALA A 418 -6.81 4.93 -3.76
CA ALA A 418 -7.90 3.97 -4.02
C ALA A 418 -7.36 2.54 -4.12
N ALA A 419 -8.10 1.58 -3.56
CA ALA A 419 -7.87 0.16 -3.80
C ALA A 419 -8.21 -0.21 -5.27
N PRO A 420 -7.69 -1.34 -5.79
CA PRO A 420 -8.04 -1.84 -7.13
C PRO A 420 -9.56 -1.97 -7.35
N ASN A 421 -9.99 -1.73 -8.58
CA ASN A 421 -11.39 -1.89 -9.01
C ASN A 421 -11.72 -3.34 -9.42
N THR A 422 -10.72 -4.20 -9.54
CA THR A 422 -10.87 -5.64 -9.78
C THR A 422 -10.82 -6.42 -8.46
N PRO A 423 -11.68 -7.43 -8.25
CA PRO A 423 -11.59 -8.30 -7.09
C PRO A 423 -10.35 -9.20 -7.15
N GLY A 424 -9.68 -9.39 -6.02
CA GLY A 424 -8.41 -10.10 -5.95
C GLY A 424 -7.79 -10.07 -4.55
N GLU A 425 -6.66 -10.74 -4.38
CA GLU A 425 -5.80 -10.59 -3.22
C GLU A 425 -4.58 -9.77 -3.62
N TYR A 426 -4.32 -8.69 -2.91
CA TYR A 426 -3.34 -7.68 -3.28
C TYR A 426 -2.36 -7.46 -2.13
N GLY A 427 -1.10 -7.85 -2.34
CA GLY A 427 0.01 -7.24 -1.61
C GLY A 427 0.13 -5.78 -2.02
N ILE A 428 0.05 -4.87 -1.06
CA ILE A 428 0.25 -3.43 -1.20
C ILE A 428 1.62 -3.10 -0.62
N ALA A 429 2.47 -2.44 -1.40
CA ALA A 429 3.75 -1.91 -0.95
C ALA A 429 3.72 -0.38 -1.02
N VAL A 430 4.02 0.30 0.09
CA VAL A 430 3.91 1.75 0.24
C VAL A 430 5.22 2.33 0.78
N HIS A 431 5.75 3.35 0.14
CA HIS A 431 6.87 4.16 0.63
C HIS A 431 6.59 5.66 0.43
N ALA A 432 7.29 6.49 1.20
CA ALA A 432 7.26 7.95 1.08
C ALA A 432 8.59 8.44 0.50
N THR A 433 8.56 9.54 -0.25
CA THR A 433 9.76 10.18 -0.80
C THR A 433 9.77 11.70 -0.58
N ARG A 434 10.98 12.27 -0.49
CA ARG A 434 11.22 13.71 -0.35
C ARG A 434 12.39 14.12 -1.26
N GLY A 435 12.07 14.58 -2.47
CA GLY A 435 13.09 14.90 -3.47
C GLY A 435 13.81 13.63 -3.95
N PHE A 436 15.04 13.41 -3.47
CA PHE A 436 15.81 12.18 -3.71
C PHE A 436 15.74 11.17 -2.55
N ASP A 437 15.32 11.61 -1.37
CA ASP A 437 15.19 10.74 -0.20
C ASP A 437 13.97 9.82 -0.32
N SER A 438 14.07 8.60 0.24
CA SER A 438 13.00 7.61 0.31
C SER A 438 12.98 6.94 1.68
N SER A 439 11.78 6.59 2.16
CA SER A 439 11.61 5.69 3.30
C SER A 439 11.88 4.23 2.91
N ASP A 440 12.02 3.36 3.91
CA ASP A 440 11.78 1.93 3.73
C ASP A 440 10.30 1.69 3.30
N THR A 441 10.02 0.50 2.78
CA THR A 441 8.69 0.12 2.27
C THR A 441 7.86 -0.62 3.31
N LEU A 442 6.68 -0.11 3.63
CA LEU A 442 5.63 -0.84 4.35
C LEU A 442 4.89 -1.77 3.40
N SER A 443 4.81 -3.07 3.74
CA SER A 443 4.07 -4.08 2.99
C SER A 443 2.91 -4.66 3.80
N ILE A 444 1.70 -4.69 3.22
CA ILE A 444 0.49 -5.34 3.79
C ILE A 444 -0.25 -6.12 2.70
N THR A 445 -1.11 -7.07 3.07
CA THR A 445 -1.95 -7.81 2.08
C THR A 445 -3.43 -7.64 2.38
N VAL A 446 -4.22 -7.18 1.41
CA VAL A 446 -5.68 -7.03 1.54
C VAL A 446 -6.43 -7.84 0.49
N LYS A 447 -7.66 -8.22 0.81
CA LYS A 447 -8.58 -8.89 -0.10
C LYS A 447 -9.62 -7.90 -0.63
N VAL A 448 -9.57 -7.59 -1.92
CA VAL A 448 -10.64 -6.84 -2.59
C VAL A 448 -11.74 -7.83 -2.96
N ALA A 449 -12.91 -7.66 -2.35
CA ALA A 449 -14.06 -8.56 -2.48
C ALA A 449 -14.81 -8.38 -3.80
N THR A 450 -15.49 -9.45 -4.23
CA THR A 450 -16.29 -9.50 -5.46
C THR A 450 -17.61 -8.73 -5.39
N GLY A 451 -18.11 -8.44 -4.19
CA GLY A 451 -19.51 -8.04 -3.99
C GLY A 451 -20.49 -9.20 -4.28
N ALA A 452 -21.71 -9.12 -3.77
CA ALA A 452 -22.76 -10.07 -4.13
C ALA A 452 -23.29 -9.77 -5.55
N PRO A 453 -23.63 -10.78 -6.37
CA PRO A 453 -24.31 -10.54 -7.64
C PRO A 453 -25.73 -10.02 -7.37
N ALA A 454 -26.23 -9.11 -8.20
CA ALA A 454 -27.62 -8.68 -8.14
C ALA A 454 -28.49 -9.62 -8.97
N ILE A 455 -29.71 -9.90 -8.51
CA ILE A 455 -30.78 -10.52 -9.32
C ILE A 455 -31.72 -9.38 -9.72
N THR A 456 -31.88 -9.12 -11.01
CA THR A 456 -32.65 -7.98 -11.54
C THR A 456 -34.01 -8.40 -12.10
N SER A 457 -34.15 -9.65 -12.54
CA SER A 457 -35.42 -10.22 -13.00
C SER A 457 -35.50 -11.71 -12.64
N PRO A 458 -36.68 -12.23 -12.25
CA PRO A 458 -37.93 -11.52 -11.99
C PRO A 458 -37.94 -10.76 -10.66
N SER A 459 -38.90 -9.85 -10.49
CA SER A 459 -39.15 -9.18 -9.20
C SER A 459 -40.65 -8.93 -8.98
N GLY A 460 -41.06 -8.85 -7.72
CA GLY A 460 -42.45 -8.54 -7.35
C GLY A 460 -43.45 -9.63 -7.79
N VAL A 461 -44.46 -9.23 -8.57
CA VAL A 461 -45.47 -10.13 -9.14
C VAL A 461 -45.41 -10.06 -10.67
N VAL A 462 -45.34 -11.21 -11.32
CA VAL A 462 -45.34 -11.35 -12.79
C VAL A 462 -46.53 -12.22 -13.24
N THR A 463 -47.10 -11.92 -14.40
CA THR A 463 -48.32 -12.57 -14.93
C THR A 463 -48.07 -13.77 -15.85
N ASP A 464 -46.82 -13.94 -16.29
CA ASP A 464 -46.39 -15.00 -17.23
C ASP A 464 -45.47 -16.00 -16.53
N THR A 465 -45.38 -17.22 -17.08
CA THR A 465 -44.43 -18.24 -16.60
C THR A 465 -43.00 -17.74 -16.75
N VAL A 466 -42.20 -17.81 -15.68
CA VAL A 466 -40.81 -17.33 -15.68
C VAL A 466 -39.91 -18.37 -16.37
N ARG A 467 -39.25 -17.94 -17.44
CA ARG A 467 -38.33 -18.78 -18.25
C ARG A 467 -36.85 -18.45 -18.07
N GLU A 468 -36.56 -17.40 -17.31
CA GLU A 468 -35.22 -16.84 -17.18
C GLU A 468 -35.08 -16.15 -15.81
N ILE A 469 -33.95 -16.35 -15.14
CA ILE A 469 -33.49 -15.52 -14.02
C ILE A 469 -32.28 -14.75 -14.53
N SER A 470 -32.30 -13.42 -14.44
CA SER A 470 -31.19 -12.58 -14.90
C SER A 470 -30.79 -11.52 -13.88
N GLY A 471 -29.57 -11.00 -14.03
CA GLY A 471 -28.92 -10.20 -13.01
C GLY A 471 -27.64 -9.53 -13.48
N THR A 472 -26.90 -8.98 -12.53
CA THR A 472 -25.55 -8.43 -12.75
C THR A 472 -24.53 -8.98 -11.76
N GLY A 473 -23.25 -8.93 -12.14
CA GLY A 473 -22.13 -9.43 -11.34
C GLY A 473 -20.79 -8.85 -11.79
N VAL A 474 -19.69 -9.45 -11.35
CA VAL A 474 -18.33 -9.12 -11.79
C VAL A 474 -18.07 -9.80 -13.14
N PRO A 475 -17.69 -9.07 -14.22
CA PRO A 475 -17.36 -9.66 -15.52
C PRO A 475 -16.39 -10.84 -15.43
N GLY A 476 -16.70 -11.93 -16.11
CA GLY A 476 -15.94 -13.19 -16.08
C GLY A 476 -16.08 -14.04 -14.81
N ALA A 477 -16.89 -13.63 -13.83
CA ALA A 477 -17.22 -14.45 -12.67
C ALA A 477 -18.20 -15.58 -13.03
N THR A 478 -18.16 -16.69 -12.28
CA THR A 478 -19.19 -17.74 -12.37
C THR A 478 -20.25 -17.49 -11.31
N VAL A 479 -21.47 -17.15 -11.73
CA VAL A 479 -22.66 -17.09 -10.87
C VAL A 479 -23.22 -18.50 -10.66
N SER A 480 -23.62 -18.79 -9.43
CA SER A 480 -24.36 -19.98 -9.03
C SER A 480 -25.71 -19.55 -8.45
N VAL A 481 -26.79 -19.97 -9.13
CA VAL A 481 -28.18 -19.77 -8.73
C VAL A 481 -28.70 -21.04 -8.07
N THR A 482 -29.37 -20.90 -6.93
CA THR A 482 -29.95 -21.99 -6.13
C THR A 482 -31.33 -21.58 -5.57
N GLY A 483 -32.09 -22.51 -5.00
CA GLY A 483 -33.49 -22.31 -4.61
C GLY A 483 -34.41 -23.08 -5.56
N ASP A 484 -35.52 -22.47 -5.97
CA ASP A 484 -36.46 -23.08 -6.93
C ASP A 484 -35.88 -23.24 -8.34
N VAL A 485 -34.75 -22.58 -8.63
CA VAL A 485 -33.89 -22.80 -9.80
C VAL A 485 -32.50 -23.18 -9.30
N THR A 486 -31.89 -24.20 -9.90
CA THR A 486 -30.47 -24.54 -9.68
C THR A 486 -29.73 -24.55 -11.02
N ALA A 487 -28.87 -23.55 -11.22
CA ALA A 487 -28.16 -23.33 -12.50
C ALA A 487 -26.88 -22.49 -12.28
N THR A 488 -25.99 -22.47 -13.27
CA THR A 488 -24.80 -21.61 -13.28
C THR A 488 -24.70 -20.82 -14.57
N ALA A 489 -24.07 -19.63 -14.50
CA ALA A 489 -23.78 -18.78 -15.65
C ALA A 489 -22.43 -18.08 -15.48
N THR A 490 -21.79 -17.72 -16.59
CA THR A 490 -20.66 -16.78 -16.56
C THR A 490 -21.18 -15.37 -16.79
N VAL A 491 -20.71 -14.39 -16.00
CA VAL A 491 -21.02 -12.98 -16.20
C VAL A 491 -20.28 -12.47 -17.45
N ALA A 492 -21.00 -11.80 -18.35
CA ALA A 492 -20.45 -11.20 -19.56
C ALA A 492 -19.62 -9.94 -19.29
N ASP A 493 -18.91 -9.45 -20.31
CA ASP A 493 -18.03 -8.27 -20.22
C ASP A 493 -18.78 -6.97 -19.85
N ASP A 494 -20.08 -6.89 -20.09
CA ASP A 494 -20.96 -5.79 -19.68
C ASP A 494 -21.48 -5.90 -18.23
N GLY A 495 -21.10 -6.97 -17.52
CA GLY A 495 -21.55 -7.25 -16.16
C GLY A 495 -22.88 -7.98 -16.05
N SER A 496 -23.54 -8.34 -17.17
CA SER A 496 -24.82 -9.08 -17.16
C SER A 496 -24.64 -10.59 -17.01
N TRP A 497 -25.65 -11.27 -16.45
CA TRP A 497 -25.76 -12.74 -16.47
C TRP A 497 -27.22 -13.21 -16.56
N SER A 498 -27.42 -14.44 -17.02
CA SER A 498 -28.73 -15.07 -17.19
C SER A 498 -28.65 -16.59 -17.05
N VAL A 499 -29.68 -17.21 -16.47
CA VAL A 499 -29.91 -18.66 -16.46
C VAL A 499 -31.35 -18.99 -16.85
N SER A 500 -31.53 -20.07 -17.61
CA SER A 500 -32.87 -20.60 -17.92
C SER A 500 -33.61 -21.07 -16.67
N ALA A 501 -34.93 -20.90 -16.65
CA ALA A 501 -35.84 -21.36 -15.61
C ALA A 501 -37.11 -21.99 -16.23
N ASP A 502 -37.90 -22.67 -15.40
CA ASP A 502 -39.26 -23.10 -15.78
C ASP A 502 -40.17 -23.04 -14.55
N LEU A 503 -40.60 -21.82 -14.20
CA LEU A 503 -41.37 -21.55 -12.99
C LEU A 503 -42.80 -21.13 -13.35
N GLY A 504 -43.75 -22.04 -13.08
CA GLY A 504 -45.18 -21.80 -13.20
C GLY A 504 -45.77 -21.02 -12.01
N TYR A 505 -47.11 -20.97 -11.93
CA TYR A 505 -47.82 -20.20 -10.90
C TYR A 505 -47.47 -20.65 -9.47
N GLY A 506 -47.10 -19.69 -8.63
CA GLY A 506 -46.66 -19.91 -7.25
C GLY A 506 -45.90 -18.71 -6.66
N ASN A 507 -45.47 -18.84 -5.41
CA ASN A 507 -44.42 -17.99 -4.82
C ASN A 507 -43.08 -18.70 -5.00
N HIS A 508 -42.03 -17.97 -5.36
CA HIS A 508 -40.70 -18.52 -5.66
C HIS A 508 -39.59 -17.73 -4.95
N GLN A 509 -38.51 -18.42 -4.61
CA GLN A 509 -37.29 -17.86 -4.06
C GLN A 509 -36.06 -18.41 -4.77
N VAL A 510 -35.18 -17.50 -5.21
CA VAL A 510 -33.89 -17.82 -5.81
C VAL A 510 -32.76 -17.07 -5.10
N LYS A 511 -31.60 -17.68 -5.06
CA LYS A 511 -30.41 -17.26 -4.32
C LYS A 511 -29.22 -17.28 -5.27
N ALA A 512 -28.48 -16.18 -5.36
CA ALA A 512 -27.31 -16.05 -6.23
C ALA A 512 -26.03 -15.77 -5.41
N THR A 513 -24.96 -16.48 -5.75
CA THR A 513 -23.57 -16.20 -5.34
C THR A 513 -22.70 -16.15 -6.59
N GLN A 514 -21.54 -15.49 -6.54
CA GLN A 514 -20.58 -15.50 -7.64
C GLN A 514 -19.17 -15.86 -7.15
N VAL A 515 -18.40 -16.52 -8.02
CA VAL A 515 -16.99 -16.87 -7.79
C VAL A 515 -16.12 -16.19 -8.84
N TYR A 516 -15.13 -15.42 -8.40
CA TYR A 516 -14.11 -14.78 -9.24
C TYR A 516 -12.76 -14.84 -8.55
N ALA A 517 -11.68 -15.14 -9.28
CA ALA A 517 -10.32 -15.28 -8.74
C ALA A 517 -10.24 -16.19 -7.48
N GLY A 518 -11.04 -17.26 -7.43
CA GLY A 518 -11.15 -18.16 -6.27
C GLY A 518 -11.95 -17.63 -5.08
N GLN A 519 -12.45 -16.39 -5.13
CA GLN A 519 -13.27 -15.79 -4.08
C GLN A 519 -14.77 -15.97 -4.33
N THR A 520 -15.47 -16.61 -3.40
CA THR A 520 -16.94 -16.60 -3.36
C THR A 520 -17.46 -15.30 -2.72
N SER A 521 -18.52 -14.74 -3.29
CA SER A 521 -19.24 -13.58 -2.75
C SER A 521 -20.12 -13.89 -1.54
N ALA A 522 -20.70 -12.85 -0.95
CA ALA A 522 -21.94 -12.98 -0.19
C ALA A 522 -23.11 -13.40 -1.11
N GLU A 523 -24.19 -13.91 -0.51
CA GLU A 523 -25.40 -14.36 -1.22
C GLU A 523 -26.42 -13.20 -1.35
N THR A 524 -27.02 -13.07 -2.53
CA THR A 524 -28.24 -12.28 -2.76
C THR A 524 -29.44 -13.22 -2.86
N THR A 525 -30.50 -12.96 -2.09
CA THR A 525 -31.79 -13.64 -2.24
C THR A 525 -32.79 -12.73 -2.96
N ALA A 526 -33.48 -13.24 -3.97
CA ALA A 526 -34.68 -12.63 -4.54
C ALA A 526 -35.91 -13.52 -4.25
N SER A 527 -37.07 -12.89 -4.09
CA SER A 527 -38.34 -13.61 -3.99
C SER A 527 -39.40 -12.87 -4.79
N PHE A 528 -40.16 -13.62 -5.58
CA PHE A 528 -41.15 -13.11 -6.50
C PHE A 528 -42.32 -14.09 -6.60
N ARG A 529 -43.37 -13.67 -7.28
CA ARG A 529 -44.61 -14.43 -7.38
C ARG A 529 -45.10 -14.48 -8.82
N VAL A 530 -45.32 -15.68 -9.34
CA VAL A 530 -45.91 -15.93 -10.66
C VAL A 530 -47.41 -16.08 -10.46
N ALA A 531 -48.19 -15.15 -10.98
CA ALA A 531 -49.64 -15.04 -10.88
C ALA A 531 -50.29 -15.33 -12.24
N PRO A 532 -51.52 -15.88 -12.30
CA PRO A 532 -52.31 -15.81 -13.52
C PRO A 532 -52.74 -14.36 -13.79
N GLU A 533 -53.04 -14.06 -15.06
CA GLU A 533 -53.75 -12.83 -15.45
C GLU A 533 -55.09 -12.70 -14.69
N ALA A 534 -55.68 -11.51 -14.64
CA ALA A 534 -57.03 -11.34 -14.10
C ALA A 534 -58.06 -12.13 -14.92
N PRO A 535 -59.13 -12.69 -14.29
CA PRO A 535 -60.27 -13.17 -15.06
C PRO A 535 -60.99 -11.98 -15.70
N VAL A 536 -61.81 -12.23 -16.73
CA VAL A 536 -62.66 -11.22 -17.38
C VAL A 536 -64.10 -11.45 -16.96
N ILE A 537 -64.78 -10.43 -16.43
CA ILE A 537 -66.25 -10.44 -16.29
C ILE A 537 -66.84 -10.08 -17.65
N THR A 538 -67.67 -10.95 -18.23
CA THR A 538 -68.34 -10.72 -19.52
C THR A 538 -69.80 -10.33 -19.35
N THR A 539 -70.45 -10.80 -18.27
CA THR A 539 -71.79 -10.35 -17.86
C THR A 539 -71.89 -10.30 -16.33
N PRO A 540 -72.55 -9.29 -15.74
CA PRO A 540 -73.08 -8.09 -16.39
C PRO A 540 -71.96 -7.23 -17.00
N ALA A 541 -72.31 -6.32 -17.92
CA ALA A 541 -71.34 -5.36 -18.47
C ALA A 541 -71.14 -4.18 -17.52
N ASP A 542 -69.95 -3.59 -17.49
CA ASP A 542 -69.67 -2.42 -16.65
C ASP A 542 -70.56 -1.22 -16.98
N GLY A 543 -71.04 -0.53 -15.95
CA GLY A 543 -72.00 0.56 -16.05
C GLY A 543 -73.45 0.13 -16.33
N SER A 544 -73.77 -1.17 -16.37
CA SER A 544 -75.15 -1.63 -16.66
C SER A 544 -76.16 -1.15 -15.62
N VAL A 545 -77.30 -0.63 -16.09
CA VAL A 545 -78.42 -0.18 -15.26
C VAL A 545 -79.62 -1.11 -15.44
N TYR A 546 -80.14 -1.63 -14.33
CA TYR A 546 -81.26 -2.57 -14.28
C TYR A 546 -82.48 -1.94 -13.60
N SER A 547 -83.69 -2.30 -14.03
CA SER A 547 -84.92 -2.05 -13.27
C SER A 547 -84.98 -2.91 -12.01
N ASP A 548 -85.79 -2.50 -11.03
CA ASP A 548 -86.10 -3.33 -9.86
C ASP A 548 -86.57 -4.73 -10.27
N GLY A 549 -86.21 -5.75 -9.48
CA GLY A 549 -86.44 -7.16 -9.78
C GLY A 549 -85.80 -7.70 -11.07
N SER A 550 -85.03 -6.87 -11.79
CA SER A 550 -84.48 -7.19 -13.13
C SER A 550 -82.95 -7.32 -13.15
N ALA A 551 -82.33 -7.41 -11.97
CA ALA A 551 -80.89 -7.56 -11.78
C ALA A 551 -80.34 -8.89 -12.36
N PRO A 552 -79.05 -8.96 -12.72
CA PRO A 552 -78.44 -10.17 -13.29
C PRO A 552 -78.45 -11.33 -12.28
N THR A 553 -78.95 -12.49 -12.71
CA THR A 553 -79.06 -13.72 -11.90
C THR A 553 -77.79 -14.57 -11.87
N ALA A 554 -76.77 -14.20 -12.64
CA ALA A 554 -75.44 -14.79 -12.62
C ALA A 554 -74.39 -13.75 -13.04
N VAL A 555 -73.17 -13.91 -12.52
CA VAL A 555 -71.96 -13.29 -13.07
C VAL A 555 -71.27 -14.35 -13.92
N ASN A 556 -70.99 -14.04 -15.18
CA ASN A 556 -70.27 -14.94 -16.09
C ASN A 556 -69.03 -14.25 -16.64
N GLY A 557 -68.06 -15.05 -17.04
CA GLY A 557 -66.78 -14.53 -17.50
C GLY A 557 -65.91 -15.56 -18.21
N THR A 558 -64.68 -15.14 -18.50
CA THR A 558 -63.61 -16.03 -18.94
C THR A 558 -62.40 -15.97 -18.01
N GLY A 559 -61.57 -17.01 -18.04
CA GLY A 559 -60.38 -17.13 -17.23
C GLY A 559 -59.44 -18.21 -17.74
N LEU A 560 -58.44 -18.55 -16.93
CA LEU A 560 -57.48 -19.62 -17.20
C LEU A 560 -58.12 -20.98 -16.83
N PRO A 561 -58.26 -21.94 -17.77
CA PRO A 561 -58.85 -23.25 -17.50
C PRO A 561 -58.30 -23.95 -16.26
N GLY A 562 -59.19 -24.50 -15.43
CA GLY A 562 -58.85 -25.16 -14.16
C GLY A 562 -58.51 -24.21 -13.00
N ALA A 563 -58.40 -22.90 -13.21
CA ALA A 563 -58.20 -21.94 -12.13
C ALA A 563 -59.45 -21.79 -11.25
N ALA A 564 -59.25 -21.50 -9.96
CA ALA A 564 -60.34 -21.18 -9.05
C ALA A 564 -60.67 -19.68 -9.13
N VAL A 565 -61.82 -19.33 -9.71
CA VAL A 565 -62.34 -17.95 -9.72
C VAL A 565 -63.11 -17.68 -8.44
N THR A 566 -62.86 -16.55 -7.80
CA THR A 566 -63.63 -16.05 -6.66
C THR A 566 -64.22 -14.70 -7.00
N VAL A 567 -65.55 -14.62 -6.96
CA VAL A 567 -66.34 -13.40 -7.18
C VAL A 567 -66.80 -12.87 -5.82
N GLU A 568 -66.65 -11.56 -5.61
CA GLU A 568 -67.15 -10.84 -4.45
C GLU A 568 -68.14 -9.75 -4.88
N MET A 569 -69.29 -9.69 -4.20
CA MET A 569 -70.38 -8.75 -4.44
C MET A 569 -71.08 -8.45 -3.11
N ASP A 570 -71.28 -7.18 -2.75
CA ASP A 570 -71.93 -6.74 -1.50
C ASP A 570 -71.40 -7.46 -0.23
N GLY A 571 -70.08 -7.66 -0.15
CA GLY A 571 -69.41 -8.35 0.96
C GLY A 571 -69.69 -9.86 1.05
N ARG A 572 -70.28 -10.46 0.02
CA ARG A 572 -70.42 -11.92 -0.13
C ARG A 572 -69.42 -12.41 -1.16
N SER A 573 -68.65 -13.42 -0.78
CA SER A 573 -67.72 -14.13 -1.66
C SER A 573 -68.31 -15.45 -2.12
N THR A 574 -68.11 -15.84 -3.38
CA THR A 574 -68.49 -17.14 -3.94
C THR A 574 -67.47 -17.57 -4.99
N SER A 575 -67.04 -18.83 -4.91
CA SER A 575 -66.01 -19.38 -5.79
C SER A 575 -66.55 -20.42 -6.76
N THR A 576 -65.92 -20.53 -7.92
CA THR A 576 -66.19 -21.51 -8.99
C THR A 576 -64.86 -21.91 -9.65
N THR A 577 -64.87 -22.88 -10.54
CA THR A 577 -63.69 -23.28 -11.33
C THR A 577 -63.91 -22.94 -12.80
N VAL A 578 -62.89 -22.42 -13.48
CA VAL A 578 -62.93 -22.18 -14.93
C VAL A 578 -62.95 -23.51 -15.67
N ALA A 579 -63.87 -23.67 -16.61
CA ALA A 579 -63.99 -24.86 -17.45
C ALA A 579 -62.88 -24.95 -18.51
N ASP A 580 -62.77 -26.12 -19.16
CA ASP A 580 -61.75 -26.40 -20.18
C ASP A 580 -61.85 -25.49 -21.43
N ASP A 581 -63.03 -24.89 -21.67
CA ASP A 581 -63.26 -23.89 -22.73
C ASP A 581 -62.90 -22.45 -22.32
N GLY A 582 -62.40 -22.26 -21.09
CA GLY A 582 -62.04 -20.96 -20.52
C GLY A 582 -63.23 -20.18 -19.93
N SER A 583 -64.45 -20.72 -19.94
CA SER A 583 -65.63 -20.05 -19.36
C SER A 583 -65.79 -20.29 -17.86
N TRP A 584 -66.45 -19.35 -17.17
CA TRP A 584 -66.91 -19.54 -15.78
C TRP A 584 -68.24 -18.83 -15.51
N SER A 585 -68.96 -19.32 -14.50
CA SER A 585 -70.23 -18.75 -14.04
C SER A 585 -70.39 -18.88 -12.53
N VAL A 586 -70.97 -17.85 -11.90
CA VAL A 586 -71.34 -17.79 -10.47
C VAL A 586 -72.79 -17.30 -10.36
N PRO A 587 -73.71 -18.04 -9.72
CA PRO A 587 -75.10 -17.62 -9.58
C PRO A 587 -75.25 -16.50 -8.53
N VAL A 588 -76.02 -15.47 -8.87
CA VAL A 588 -76.42 -14.40 -7.93
C VAL A 588 -77.68 -14.87 -7.21
N THR A 589 -77.51 -15.42 -6.01
CA THR A 589 -78.56 -16.08 -5.22
C THR A 589 -79.33 -15.15 -4.27
N VAL A 590 -79.00 -13.85 -4.27
CA VAL A 590 -79.64 -12.82 -3.45
C VAL A 590 -80.23 -11.72 -4.33
N SER A 591 -81.41 -11.22 -3.96
CA SER A 591 -81.99 -10.04 -4.61
C SER A 591 -81.14 -8.81 -4.28
N LEU A 592 -80.63 -8.14 -5.31
CA LEU A 592 -79.93 -6.86 -5.15
C LEU A 592 -80.95 -5.75 -4.89
N ALA A 593 -80.64 -4.87 -3.93
CA ALA A 593 -81.48 -3.73 -3.58
C ALA A 593 -81.30 -2.57 -4.57
N GLY A 594 -82.16 -1.55 -4.53
CA GLY A 594 -81.94 -0.33 -5.29
C GLY A 594 -80.66 0.39 -4.84
N GLY A 595 -79.67 0.51 -5.72
CA GLY A 595 -78.34 1.02 -5.39
C GLY A 595 -77.27 0.74 -6.45
N GLN A 596 -76.02 1.05 -6.11
CA GLN A 596 -74.84 0.72 -6.91
C GLN A 596 -74.13 -0.49 -6.28
N HIS A 597 -73.77 -1.48 -7.08
CA HIS A 597 -73.10 -2.70 -6.66
C HIS A 597 -71.78 -2.85 -7.40
N VAL A 598 -70.71 -3.16 -6.66
CA VAL A 598 -69.39 -3.47 -7.23
C VAL A 598 -69.20 -4.98 -7.18
N ILE A 599 -68.89 -5.55 -8.34
CA ILE A 599 -68.54 -6.95 -8.54
C ILE A 599 -67.03 -7.01 -8.73
N SER A 600 -66.35 -7.74 -7.88
CA SER A 600 -64.90 -7.97 -7.94
C SER A 600 -64.64 -9.43 -8.28
N ALA A 601 -63.73 -9.75 -9.19
CA ALA A 601 -63.36 -11.14 -9.50
C ALA A 601 -61.84 -11.32 -9.55
N THR A 602 -61.36 -12.40 -8.93
CA THR A 602 -59.96 -12.85 -8.95
C THR A 602 -59.92 -14.32 -9.38
N GLN A 603 -58.81 -14.79 -9.96
CA GLN A 603 -58.58 -16.20 -10.23
C GLN A 603 -57.27 -16.69 -9.62
N SER A 604 -57.21 -17.93 -9.14
CA SER A 604 -56.05 -18.45 -8.42
C SER A 604 -55.62 -19.83 -8.93
N VAL A 605 -54.31 -20.02 -9.06
CA VAL A 605 -53.66 -21.31 -9.36
C VAL A 605 -52.53 -21.51 -8.36
N ASN A 606 -52.42 -22.71 -7.76
CA ASN A 606 -51.41 -23.03 -6.74
C ASN A 606 -51.36 -22.03 -5.55
N GLY A 607 -52.52 -21.47 -5.17
CA GLY A 607 -52.61 -20.42 -4.14
C GLY A 607 -52.19 -19.02 -4.60
N SER A 608 -51.79 -18.87 -5.87
CA SER A 608 -51.34 -17.62 -6.47
C SER A 608 -52.51 -16.90 -7.14
N ALA A 609 -53.12 -15.91 -6.46
CA ALA A 609 -54.27 -15.14 -6.95
C ALA A 609 -53.90 -13.96 -7.88
N SER A 610 -54.62 -13.80 -8.99
CA SER A 610 -54.49 -12.70 -9.95
C SER A 610 -54.71 -11.32 -9.33
N ALA A 611 -54.46 -10.27 -10.10
CA ALA A 611 -55.11 -8.98 -9.85
C ALA A 611 -56.65 -9.14 -9.91
N ALA A 612 -57.39 -8.28 -9.20
CA ALA A 612 -58.84 -8.25 -9.28
C ALA A 612 -59.30 -7.44 -10.51
N VAL A 613 -60.21 -8.01 -11.31
CA VAL A 613 -61.05 -7.23 -12.21
C VAL A 613 -62.26 -6.71 -11.43
N GLN A 614 -62.78 -5.53 -11.80
CA GLN A 614 -64.00 -5.00 -11.22
C GLN A 614 -65.01 -4.60 -12.30
N THR A 615 -66.28 -4.65 -11.94
CA THR A 615 -67.43 -4.30 -12.79
C THR A 615 -68.51 -3.73 -11.88
N THR A 616 -69.09 -2.60 -12.27
CA THR A 616 -70.07 -1.87 -11.48
C THR A 616 -71.42 -1.90 -12.17
N ILE A 617 -72.49 -2.19 -11.42
CA ILE A 617 -73.87 -2.13 -11.91
C ILE A 617 -74.72 -1.24 -11.02
N THR A 618 -75.81 -0.72 -11.57
CA THR A 618 -76.84 0.02 -10.82
C THR A 618 -78.18 -0.70 -10.92
N VAL A 619 -78.85 -0.91 -9.79
CA VAL A 619 -80.25 -1.36 -9.75
C VAL A 619 -81.10 -0.16 -9.37
N ASN A 620 -82.08 0.19 -10.19
CA ASN A 620 -83.04 1.24 -9.87
C ASN A 620 -83.95 0.78 -8.73
N ALA A 621 -84.15 1.63 -7.72
CA ALA A 621 -85.11 1.36 -6.66
C ALA A 621 -86.56 1.25 -7.21
N PRO A 622 -87.44 0.48 -6.56
CA PRO A 622 -88.86 0.45 -6.91
C PRO A 622 -89.47 1.86 -6.95
N ALA A 623 -90.28 2.12 -7.96
CA ALA A 623 -91.02 3.37 -8.06
C ALA A 623 -91.97 3.52 -6.85
N ALA A 624 -91.89 4.65 -6.16
CA ALA A 624 -92.76 4.93 -5.02
C ALA A 624 -94.24 4.89 -5.44
N PRO A 625 -95.14 4.27 -4.66
CA PRO A 625 -96.56 4.18 -5.03
C PRO A 625 -97.17 5.56 -5.27
N SER A 626 -97.71 5.77 -6.48
CA SER A 626 -98.42 7.00 -6.83
C SER A 626 -99.69 7.11 -5.98
N ALA A 627 -99.82 8.17 -5.19
CA ALA A 627 -101.03 8.45 -4.44
C ALA A 627 -102.21 8.72 -5.41
N PRO A 628 -103.42 8.20 -5.15
CA PRO A 628 -104.61 8.56 -5.92
C PRO A 628 -104.88 10.07 -5.83
N GLY A 629 -105.21 10.69 -6.96
CA GLY A 629 -105.50 12.12 -7.04
C GLY A 629 -107.00 12.42 -7.12
N ASP A 630 -107.44 13.43 -6.37
CA ASP A 630 -108.79 14.00 -6.43
C ASP A 630 -108.81 15.38 -7.13
N GLN A 631 -109.99 15.81 -7.59
CA GLN A 631 -110.17 17.00 -8.43
C GLN A 631 -110.85 18.18 -7.70
N GLN A 632 -110.17 19.33 -7.68
CA GLN A 632 -110.70 20.71 -7.87
C GLN A 632 -112.04 21.09 -7.17
N GLY A 633 -112.00 21.90 -6.10
CA GLY A 633 -112.06 23.38 -6.16
C GLY A 633 -113.28 23.94 -5.37
N PRO A 634 -113.54 25.26 -5.25
CA PRO A 634 -112.90 26.43 -5.87
C PRO A 634 -112.39 27.50 -4.86
N ALA A 635 -112.19 28.75 -5.33
CA ALA A 635 -111.75 29.97 -4.62
C ALA A 635 -112.79 30.53 -3.60
N GLU A 636 -112.58 31.59 -2.78
CA GLU A 636 -111.53 32.63 -2.55
C GLU A 636 -111.72 33.16 -1.08
N SER A 637 -111.08 34.16 -0.43
CA SER A 637 -110.04 35.21 -0.64
C SER A 637 -109.54 35.65 0.77
N GLY A 638 -108.64 36.62 1.06
CA GLY A 638 -107.84 37.56 0.26
C GLY A 638 -107.06 38.57 1.15
N ASP A 639 -106.42 39.55 0.51
CA ASP A 639 -105.75 40.78 1.05
C ASP A 639 -104.33 40.70 1.70
N THR A 640 -103.73 41.88 1.87
CA THR A 640 -102.30 42.27 2.02
C THR A 640 -102.12 43.16 3.29
N PRO A 641 -100.97 43.82 3.65
CA PRO A 641 -99.70 44.07 2.92
C PRO A 641 -98.36 44.03 3.71
N THR A 642 -97.25 44.24 2.96
CA THR A 642 -95.94 44.88 3.30
C THR A 642 -95.34 44.85 4.72
N GLY A 643 -94.02 44.57 4.81
CA GLY A 643 -93.18 45.02 5.94
C GLY A 643 -91.71 44.57 5.92
N GLU A 644 -90.79 45.45 5.51
CA GLU A 644 -89.36 45.40 5.90
C GLU A 644 -89.18 46.22 7.21
N PRO A 645 -88.17 45.96 8.07
CA PRO A 645 -86.82 46.50 7.79
C PRO A 645 -85.60 45.70 8.33
N VAL A 646 -84.41 46.06 7.81
CA VAL A 646 -83.04 45.85 8.36
C VAL A 646 -82.76 46.79 9.59
N PRO A 647 -81.57 46.92 10.26
CA PRO A 647 -80.18 46.57 9.85
C PRO A 647 -79.15 46.06 10.92
N VAL A 648 -77.98 45.57 10.43
CA VAL A 648 -76.58 45.54 11.00
C VAL A 648 -76.31 45.01 12.45
N ASP A 649 -75.09 44.60 12.86
CA ASP A 649 -73.74 44.43 12.26
C ASP A 649 -73.04 43.24 12.98
N ALA A 650 -71.89 42.66 12.63
CA ALA A 650 -70.83 42.93 11.64
C ALA A 650 -70.33 41.54 11.11
N GLN A 651 -69.97 41.35 9.83
CA GLN A 651 -68.67 41.70 9.21
C GLN A 651 -67.42 41.21 9.98
N THR A 652 -66.40 40.58 9.40
CA THR A 652 -66.15 39.88 8.09
C THR A 652 -64.84 39.04 8.28
N VAL A 653 -64.23 38.29 7.35
CA VAL A 653 -64.17 38.26 5.86
C VAL A 653 -64.22 36.80 5.37
N SER A 654 -64.72 36.63 4.14
CA SER A 654 -64.69 35.49 3.19
C SER A 654 -63.64 34.37 3.44
N GLY A 655 -63.87 33.10 3.06
CA GLY A 655 -64.75 32.60 1.99
C GLY A 655 -64.11 32.74 0.59
N THR A 656 -64.36 31.89 -0.40
CA THR A 656 -65.13 30.64 -0.40
C THR A 656 -64.83 29.85 -1.69
N LEU A 657 -64.83 28.52 -1.59
CA LEU A 657 -65.12 27.55 -2.66
C LEU A 657 -64.17 27.49 -3.88
N ALA A 658 -64.31 26.41 -4.64
CA ALA A 658 -63.53 26.06 -5.82
C ALA A 658 -64.43 25.80 -7.02
N GLN A 659 -63.95 26.02 -8.26
CA GLN A 659 -64.45 25.29 -9.42
C GLN A 659 -63.49 25.30 -10.62
N THR A 660 -63.52 24.19 -11.39
CA THR A 660 -62.90 23.97 -12.71
C THR A 660 -61.35 23.88 -12.76
N GLY A 661 -60.73 23.11 -13.68
CA GLY A 661 -61.31 22.10 -14.59
C GLY A 661 -60.38 21.71 -15.76
N ALA A 662 -60.49 20.45 -16.21
CA ALA A 662 -59.90 19.83 -17.43
C ALA A 662 -58.36 19.66 -17.54
N GLY A 663 -57.93 18.59 -18.24
CA GLY A 663 -56.99 18.83 -19.35
C GLY A 663 -55.68 18.02 -19.58
N ARG A 664 -55.62 16.69 -19.39
CA ARG A 664 -54.66 15.71 -20.04
C ARG A 664 -53.12 16.01 -20.03
N GLY A 665 -52.29 15.06 -19.53
CA GLY A 665 -50.82 15.22 -19.56
C GLY A 665 -49.89 14.01 -19.28
N VAL A 666 -50.16 12.83 -19.86
CA VAL A 666 -49.22 11.77 -20.33
C VAL A 666 -47.82 11.54 -19.67
N ILE A 667 -47.47 10.25 -19.45
CA ILE A 667 -46.14 9.62 -19.19
C ILE A 667 -45.69 9.42 -17.71
N TRP A 668 -44.67 8.56 -17.54
CA TRP A 668 -44.44 7.59 -16.45
C TRP A 668 -43.41 7.97 -15.35
N ALA A 669 -43.45 7.18 -14.28
CA ALA A 669 -42.33 6.59 -13.52
C ALA A 669 -41.87 7.20 -12.16
N ALA A 670 -41.94 6.32 -11.15
CA ALA A 670 -41.02 6.12 -10.01
C ALA A 670 -40.73 7.24 -8.99
N GLY A 671 -40.55 6.83 -7.72
CA GLY A 671 -40.05 7.67 -6.63
C GLY A 671 -40.81 7.48 -5.31
N ALA A 672 -40.37 6.51 -4.48
CA ALA A 672 -40.97 6.29 -3.16
C ALA A 672 -40.37 7.23 -2.11
N GLY A 673 -41.22 7.81 -1.24
CA GLY A 673 -40.83 8.58 -0.06
C GLY A 673 -41.75 8.24 1.11
N ILE A 674 -41.29 7.36 1.99
CA ILE A 674 -42.12 6.73 3.05
C ILE A 674 -42.04 7.54 4.36
N THR A 675 -43.23 7.83 4.91
CA THR A 675 -43.63 8.29 6.27
C THR A 675 -42.55 8.76 7.27
N ALA A 676 -42.66 9.91 7.95
CA ALA A 676 -43.75 10.35 8.85
C ALA A 676 -43.84 9.51 10.16
N LEU A 677 -44.21 10.01 11.36
CA LEU A 677 -44.65 11.35 11.81
C LEU A 677 -44.61 11.42 13.37
N ILE A 678 -45.01 12.59 13.93
CA ILE A 678 -45.51 12.82 15.31
C ILE A 678 -44.46 12.86 16.45
N ALA A 679 -44.78 13.67 17.46
CA ALA A 679 -43.96 13.97 18.64
C ALA A 679 -44.57 13.39 19.94
N GLY A 680 -43.73 13.24 20.98
CA GLY A 680 -44.15 12.90 22.34
C GLY A 680 -43.02 13.19 23.33
N ALA A 681 -43.33 13.81 24.47
CA ALA A 681 -42.34 14.25 25.46
C ALA A 681 -42.30 13.35 26.70
N ALA A 682 -41.12 13.15 27.28
CA ALA A 682 -40.94 12.61 28.62
C ALA A 682 -39.64 13.12 29.29
N LEU A 683 -39.66 13.14 30.62
CA LEU A 683 -38.54 13.50 31.52
C LEU A 683 -37.44 12.42 31.46
N SER A 684 -36.17 12.67 31.79
CA SER A 684 -35.71 12.90 33.18
C SER A 684 -34.25 13.42 33.21
N ILE A 685 -33.96 14.55 33.87
CA ILE A 685 -33.37 14.65 35.23
C ILE A 685 -31.95 14.03 35.26
N ARG A 686 -30.88 14.85 35.10
CA ARG A 686 -30.15 15.63 36.14
C ARG A 686 -29.32 14.76 37.11
N GLY A 687 -28.11 15.16 37.49
CA GLY A 687 -27.41 16.38 37.06
C GLY A 687 -26.16 16.70 37.89
N ALA A 688 -25.50 17.80 37.55
CA ALA A 688 -24.29 18.28 38.22
C ALA A 688 -24.57 19.17 39.44
N LEU A 689 -23.78 19.02 40.50
CA LEU A 689 -23.40 20.04 41.49
C LEU A 689 -21.97 19.68 41.94
N LYS A 690 -20.92 20.45 41.61
CA LYS A 690 -20.57 21.79 42.12
C LYS A 690 -20.07 21.77 43.58
N ALA A 691 -18.76 21.59 43.72
CA ALA A 691 -18.00 21.97 44.92
C ALA A 691 -16.75 22.76 44.49
N ARG A 692 -16.28 23.69 45.33
CA ARG A 692 -15.13 24.59 45.05
C ARG A 692 -14.36 24.81 46.34
N ARG A 693 -13.03 24.66 46.29
CA ARG A 693 -12.05 24.75 47.41
C ARG A 693 -12.13 23.63 48.46
N LEU A 694 -10.95 23.11 48.81
CA LEU A 694 -10.29 23.45 50.07
C LEU A 694 -8.78 23.50 49.83
N ASP A 695 -8.05 24.17 50.72
CA ASP A 695 -6.66 24.59 50.52
C ASP A 695 -5.65 23.59 51.12
N SER A 696 -4.55 23.33 50.41
CA SER A 696 -3.26 22.79 50.91
C SER A 696 -2.19 23.00 49.85
#